data_AF-A0A1E5MN60-F1
#
_entry.id   AF-A0A1E5MN60-F1
#
_cell.length_a   1.000
_cell.length_b   1.000
_cell.length_c   1.000
_cell.angle_alpha   90.00
_cell.angle_beta   90.00
_cell.angle_gamma   90.00
#
_symmetry.space_group_name_H-M   'P 1'
#
loop_
_entity.id
_entity.type
_entity.pdbx_description
1 polymer ?
#
loop_
_entity_poly.entity_id
_entity_poly.type
_entity_poly.pdbx_seq_one_letter_code
_entity_poly.pdbx_strand_id
1 'polypeptide(L)'
;MDPAPHPADLRLGGPVALAWVTAALLVGRPGAAWWTLGSTGTVGVVVLTLLVLRTGSGVRALPPVLALLATTAACCTLVGVAVGVGYPERSPAVLAEAAGRTTEVEVGLTRDLGDADRSTTGTLRRLGGTGGLDVPVRIVPAVPTRAPAGAVLTGRASVESDDGGGPEAAVVFLRGAPAVDPPTGVLAATDRVRQAFVRVTDGLPEPGGALLRGLAIGDRSGLDPGTESAMETAALTHLTAVSGSNCAVVVALVVAVGRGVGLPRPFRAVLAGGFLVAFVVLVRPDPSIVRAAVMAVVVLGVRLSGRPVRGVPLLALAVLGMLVVDPWYARSVAFALSVLATAGIVVLAPPLTALLARRLWTPVAAALSVPVAAQVACWPVTVVLSPTLPTFAVPANLLTEPLAPVVTVTGLLACLVAPVWPWGAAVTVHVAWVPAACIGVIATTTAGLPAAELDWPVGVTGTATAGLVSLAVAAAVLARGRARARLLVAAASVVVLGVGVVAVPRLVVQGTVPGDWSVVACDVGQGDAVLVRDGKGPVALVDTGDDEPALRRCLDLLGVERVDLLVLTHFDRDHVGAVGAVADRTDRALVGPVGRPEDDRVLRELEDAGVDLRTGDDGTAGTLGRLRWRLVWPPAGAAASGNDASLVLETAAGPGCEHCVSGVFLGDLGERSQRRLRPLVETRPDVVKVAHHGSSDQDPALYRQLAAPVGLIGVGADNTYGHPTRTALDALRAAGTAAFRTDRQGTIVVSRDRGDALRVWTERAADDGPPADSPAAPHAVGPAAERPRWPVGSTQARTRSTRRRRKERMPAKKPARAAAKIDQVPWSGVRPAPVVLVTGPEQFLAERASSVLRDLLVGEDPALEVHDLEADQYAPGLLATLASPSLFGEPRLVRVTNVEKCTDAFITETISYLQAPADDVTLVLRHGGGVRGKKLLDTIRSGVGGGVEVQCDELKRDTDKADFVNAEFRAARRRIAPSAVRTLVAAFADDLAELAAACRQLLADEAEEITDRVVDKYYGGRVETNAFKVADIALAGRSAPAIVELRHALATGEAPVPIVAAFASKIRTMAKVSAFRGPSGQAASALGMAPWQVQRAQRDVAGWSEAGLANAITSIAAADTAVKGGSRDAHYALEVMVRTIARRGEDR
;
A
#
# COMPACT_ATOMS: atom_id res chain seq x y z
N MET A 1 31.15 -27.06 -43.81
CA MET A 1 32.52 -27.19 -43.28
C MET A 1 32.45 -26.87 -41.81
N ASP A 2 32.35 -27.90 -40.97
CA ASP A 2 32.28 -27.74 -39.51
C ASP A 2 33.69 -27.53 -38.96
N PRO A 3 34.04 -26.34 -38.42
CA PRO A 3 35.17 -26.28 -37.54
C PRO A 3 34.78 -27.00 -36.24
N ALA A 4 35.59 -27.96 -35.82
CA ALA A 4 35.48 -28.56 -34.49
C ALA A 4 35.31 -27.44 -33.44
N PRO A 5 34.40 -27.59 -32.45
CA PRO A 5 34.14 -26.54 -31.48
C PRO A 5 35.43 -26.22 -30.73
N HIS A 6 35.97 -25.02 -30.96
CA HIS A 6 37.08 -24.52 -30.16
C HIS A 6 36.63 -24.44 -28.70
N PRO A 7 37.41 -24.96 -27.73
CA PRO A 7 37.08 -24.83 -26.33
C PRO A 7 36.93 -23.34 -25.97
N ALA A 8 35.89 -23.01 -25.19
CA ALA A 8 35.61 -21.65 -24.78
C ALA A 8 36.84 -21.05 -24.09
N ASP A 9 37.31 -19.89 -24.56
CA ASP A 9 38.44 -19.17 -23.98
C ASP A 9 37.99 -18.43 -22.72
N LEU A 10 38.09 -19.10 -21.57
CA LEU A 10 37.61 -18.58 -20.28
C LEU A 10 38.59 -17.63 -19.58
N ARG A 11 39.75 -17.33 -20.19
CA ARG A 11 40.82 -16.55 -19.54
C ARG A 11 40.39 -15.16 -19.08
N LEU A 12 39.45 -14.52 -19.79
CA LEU A 12 38.89 -13.21 -19.44
C LEU A 12 37.60 -13.29 -18.61
N GLY A 13 36.96 -14.46 -18.54
CA GLY A 13 35.69 -14.64 -17.82
C GLY A 13 35.85 -14.43 -16.32
N GLY A 14 36.86 -15.05 -15.71
CA GLY A 14 37.16 -14.89 -14.27
C GLY A 14 37.49 -13.45 -13.86
N PRO A 15 38.45 -12.77 -14.53
CA PRO A 15 38.77 -11.37 -14.26
C PRO A 15 37.56 -10.43 -14.32
N VAL A 16 36.72 -10.54 -15.36
CA VAL A 16 35.56 -9.67 -15.52
C VAL A 16 34.44 -10.02 -14.54
N ALA A 17 34.23 -11.30 -14.22
CA ALA A 17 33.28 -11.69 -13.16
C ALA A 17 33.69 -11.11 -11.81
N LEU A 18 34.98 -11.14 -11.46
CA LEU A 18 35.45 -10.52 -10.22
C LEU A 18 35.34 -9.00 -10.26
N ALA A 19 35.63 -8.37 -11.40
CA ALA A 19 35.43 -6.94 -11.58
C ALA A 19 33.95 -6.54 -11.42
N TRP A 20 33.01 -7.35 -11.90
CA TRP A 20 31.58 -7.16 -11.71
C TRP A 20 31.17 -7.29 -10.23
N VAL A 21 31.61 -8.35 -9.53
CA VAL A 21 31.36 -8.47 -8.08
C VAL A 21 31.97 -7.30 -7.32
N THR A 22 33.17 -6.87 -7.69
CA THR A 22 33.83 -5.68 -7.11
C THR A 22 32.98 -4.44 -7.33
N ALA A 23 32.46 -4.22 -8.55
CA ALA A 23 31.54 -3.13 -8.88
C ALA A 23 30.31 -3.14 -7.95
N ALA A 24 29.64 -4.28 -7.83
CA ALA A 24 28.42 -4.42 -7.05
C ALA A 24 28.64 -4.15 -5.55
N LEU A 25 29.80 -4.56 -5.01
CA LEU A 25 30.21 -4.28 -3.64
C LEU A 25 30.57 -2.80 -3.44
N LEU A 26 31.32 -2.21 -4.36
CA LEU A 26 31.73 -0.81 -4.30
C LEU A 26 30.57 0.16 -4.45
N VAL A 27 29.62 -0.13 -5.34
CA VAL A 27 28.39 0.66 -5.49
C VAL A 27 27.57 0.66 -4.19
N GLY A 28 27.52 -0.46 -3.47
CA GLY A 28 26.84 -0.52 -2.17
C GLY A 28 27.64 0.09 -1.01
N ARG A 29 28.96 0.32 -1.18
CA ARG A 29 29.85 0.95 -0.19
C ARG A 29 30.89 1.86 -0.88
N PRO A 30 30.46 3.01 -1.41
CA PRO A 30 31.30 3.86 -2.26
C PRO A 30 32.54 4.40 -1.53
N GLY A 31 32.47 4.58 -0.20
CA GLY A 31 33.63 4.94 0.62
C GLY A 31 34.79 3.92 0.58
N ALA A 32 34.54 2.68 0.16
CA ALA A 32 35.56 1.66 -0.03
C ALA A 32 36.28 1.73 -1.40
N ALA A 33 35.80 2.55 -2.34
CA ALA A 33 36.36 2.62 -3.70
C ALA A 33 37.83 3.04 -3.69
N TRP A 34 38.19 4.05 -2.89
CA TRP A 34 39.57 4.54 -2.77
C TRP A 34 40.53 3.53 -2.14
N TRP A 35 40.07 2.75 -1.17
CA TRP A 35 40.85 1.65 -0.59
C TRP A 35 41.07 0.51 -1.58
N THR A 36 40.05 0.24 -2.40
CA THR A 36 40.09 -0.80 -3.44
C THR A 36 41.03 -0.39 -4.58
N LEU A 37 41.01 0.90 -4.96
CA LEU A 37 41.99 1.53 -5.85
C LEU A 37 43.42 1.39 -5.33
N GLY A 38 43.66 1.74 -4.07
CA GLY A 38 44.99 1.64 -3.45
C GLY A 38 45.50 0.19 -3.40
N SER A 39 44.66 -0.76 -2.99
CA SER A 39 45.04 -2.17 -2.87
C SER A 39 45.23 -2.87 -4.22
N THR A 40 44.29 -2.71 -5.16
CA THR A 40 44.40 -3.33 -6.50
C THR A 40 45.48 -2.67 -7.36
N GLY A 41 45.66 -1.35 -7.25
CA GLY A 41 46.76 -0.62 -7.86
C GLY A 41 48.12 -1.09 -7.33
N THR A 42 48.26 -1.27 -6.01
CA THR A 42 49.50 -1.80 -5.41
C THR A 42 49.80 -3.22 -5.88
N VAL A 43 48.79 -4.10 -5.92
CA VAL A 43 48.95 -5.46 -6.48
C VAL A 43 49.38 -5.40 -7.95
N GLY A 44 48.77 -4.52 -8.75
CA GLY A 44 49.15 -4.29 -10.14
C GLY A 44 50.61 -3.86 -10.28
N VAL A 45 51.06 -2.88 -9.50
CA VAL A 45 52.45 -2.38 -9.49
C VAL A 45 53.43 -3.46 -9.02
N VAL A 46 53.11 -4.21 -7.97
CA VAL A 46 53.95 -5.33 -7.48
C VAL A 46 54.09 -6.40 -8.55
N VAL A 47 53.00 -6.80 -9.21
CA VAL A 47 53.06 -7.78 -10.30
C VAL A 47 53.87 -7.22 -11.48
N LEU A 48 53.66 -5.97 -11.88
CA LEU A 48 54.43 -5.33 -12.96
C LEU A 48 55.93 -5.25 -12.63
N THR A 49 56.26 -4.93 -11.38
CA THR A 49 57.65 -4.84 -10.88
C THR A 49 58.31 -6.22 -10.89
N LEU A 50 57.61 -7.26 -10.42
CA LEU A 50 58.09 -8.65 -10.49
C LEU A 50 58.27 -9.14 -11.93
N LEU A 51 57.47 -8.61 -12.88
CA LEU A 51 57.61 -8.89 -14.30
C LEU A 51 58.86 -8.22 -14.90
N VAL A 52 59.07 -6.93 -14.62
CA VAL A 52 60.25 -6.18 -15.09
C VAL A 52 61.54 -6.78 -14.52
N LEU A 53 61.57 -7.10 -13.22
CA LEU A 53 62.73 -7.73 -12.57
C LEU A 53 63.06 -9.12 -13.14
N ARG A 54 62.08 -9.85 -13.68
CA ARG A 54 62.29 -11.13 -14.36
C ARG A 54 62.76 -11.01 -15.81
N THR A 55 62.42 -9.93 -16.52
CA THR A 55 62.86 -9.75 -17.92
C THR A 55 64.36 -9.52 -18.09
N GLY A 56 65.09 -9.19 -17.02
CA GLY A 56 66.57 -9.06 -17.02
C GLY A 56 67.34 -10.39 -16.95
N SER A 57 66.67 -11.52 -16.72
CA SER A 57 67.29 -12.85 -16.67
C SER A 57 66.62 -13.76 -17.69
N GLY A 58 67.30 -14.00 -18.82
CA GLY A 58 66.70 -14.63 -20.00
C GLY A 58 66.11 -16.02 -19.77
N VAL A 59 64.81 -16.10 -19.41
CA VAL A 59 63.94 -17.29 -19.53
C VAL A 59 62.47 -16.88 -19.69
N ARG A 60 61.88 -17.38 -20.79
CA ARG A 60 60.50 -17.84 -21.11
C ARG A 60 59.26 -17.10 -20.54
N ALA A 61 58.26 -17.02 -21.43
CA ALA A 61 56.89 -16.53 -21.29
C ALA A 61 56.30 -16.47 -19.87
N LEU A 62 55.56 -15.39 -19.61
CA LEU A 62 54.82 -15.10 -18.37
C LEU A 62 54.16 -16.34 -17.75
N PRO A 63 54.29 -16.59 -16.44
CA PRO A 63 53.43 -17.55 -15.76
C PRO A 63 51.97 -17.12 -15.96
N PRO A 64 51.09 -17.96 -16.52
CA PRO A 64 49.72 -17.59 -16.87
C PRO A 64 48.90 -17.12 -15.66
N VAL A 65 49.28 -17.55 -14.45
CA VAL A 65 48.69 -17.10 -13.18
C VAL A 65 48.98 -15.61 -12.91
N LEU A 66 50.21 -15.13 -13.17
CA LEU A 66 50.56 -13.72 -12.97
C LEU A 66 49.87 -12.81 -14.00
N ALA A 67 49.72 -13.26 -15.25
CA ALA A 67 48.91 -12.54 -16.27
C ALA A 67 47.47 -12.39 -15.80
N LEU A 68 46.88 -13.48 -15.30
CA LEU A 68 45.50 -13.51 -14.84
C LEU A 68 45.30 -12.57 -13.65
N LEU A 69 46.18 -12.62 -12.65
CA LEU A 69 46.14 -11.73 -11.49
C LEU A 69 46.30 -10.25 -11.88
N ALA A 70 47.25 -9.92 -12.76
CA ALA A 70 47.42 -8.55 -13.26
C ALA A 70 46.18 -8.06 -14.02
N THR A 71 45.59 -8.90 -14.86
CA THR A 71 44.38 -8.56 -15.63
C THR A 71 43.19 -8.34 -14.71
N THR A 72 43.00 -9.21 -13.73
CA THR A 72 41.96 -9.07 -12.70
C THR A 72 42.14 -7.78 -11.90
N ALA A 73 43.35 -7.50 -11.43
CA ALA A 73 43.64 -6.27 -10.70
C ALA A 73 43.35 -5.03 -11.55
N ALA A 74 43.75 -5.03 -12.83
CA ALA A 74 43.47 -3.93 -13.76
C ALA A 74 41.97 -3.73 -13.99
N CYS A 75 41.19 -4.80 -14.18
CA CYS A 75 39.74 -4.71 -14.35
C CYS A 75 39.04 -4.18 -13.09
N CYS A 76 39.40 -4.70 -11.91
CA CYS A 76 38.88 -4.22 -10.63
C CYS A 76 39.25 -2.75 -10.36
N THR A 77 40.49 -2.35 -10.69
CA THR A 77 40.94 -0.96 -10.58
C THR A 77 40.11 -0.05 -11.47
N LEU A 78 39.93 -0.42 -12.74
CA LEU A 78 39.19 0.37 -13.74
C LEU A 78 37.74 0.62 -13.30
N VAL A 79 37.05 -0.41 -12.83
CA VAL A 79 35.70 -0.29 -12.30
C VAL A 79 35.68 0.50 -10.98
N GLY A 80 36.69 0.33 -10.13
CA GLY A 80 36.85 1.14 -8.92
C GLY A 80 37.00 2.64 -9.21
N VAL A 81 37.75 3.02 -10.27
CA VAL A 81 37.81 4.40 -10.77
C VAL A 81 36.43 4.85 -11.23
N ALA A 82 35.73 4.06 -12.03
CA ALA A 82 34.40 4.41 -12.54
C ALA A 82 33.40 4.70 -11.40
N VAL A 83 33.39 3.86 -10.35
CA VAL A 83 32.55 4.11 -9.16
C VAL A 83 33.00 5.37 -8.42
N GLY A 84 34.30 5.53 -8.18
CA GLY A 84 34.84 6.68 -7.44
C GLY A 84 34.59 8.02 -8.14
N VAL A 85 34.64 8.05 -9.47
CA VAL A 85 34.39 9.25 -10.29
C VAL A 85 32.89 9.51 -10.46
N GLY A 86 32.08 8.48 -10.69
CA GLY A 86 30.64 8.66 -10.93
C GLY A 86 29.81 8.90 -9.66
N TYR A 87 30.31 8.53 -8.48
CA TYR A 87 29.53 8.63 -7.24
C TYR A 87 29.15 10.07 -6.85
N PRO A 88 30.07 11.06 -6.90
CA PRO A 88 29.71 12.46 -6.63
C PRO A 88 28.65 13.03 -7.58
N GLU A 89 28.62 12.58 -8.84
CA GLU A 89 27.63 13.03 -9.83
C GLU A 89 26.24 12.45 -9.57
N ARG A 90 26.16 11.18 -9.15
CA ARG A 90 24.89 10.51 -8.81
C ARG A 90 24.34 10.89 -7.44
N SER A 91 25.19 11.27 -6.50
CA SER A 91 24.77 11.65 -5.13
C SER A 91 25.23 13.07 -4.78
N PRO A 92 24.74 14.10 -5.48
CA PRO A 92 25.10 15.48 -5.18
C PRO A 92 24.54 15.88 -3.80
N ALA A 93 25.26 16.75 -3.08
CA ALA A 93 24.85 17.20 -1.74
C ALA A 93 23.42 17.78 -1.71
N VAL A 94 23.00 18.46 -2.78
CA VAL A 94 21.65 19.02 -2.93
C VAL A 94 20.56 17.94 -2.89
N LEU A 95 20.84 16.72 -3.37
CA LEU A 95 19.91 15.60 -3.29
C LEU A 95 19.71 15.13 -1.85
N ALA A 96 20.80 15.02 -1.08
CA ALA A 96 20.75 14.66 0.33
C ALA A 96 20.10 15.78 1.17
N GLU A 97 20.32 17.04 0.81
CA GLU A 97 19.64 18.17 1.43
C GLU A 97 18.13 18.15 1.13
N ALA A 98 17.74 17.92 -0.13
CA ALA A 98 16.34 17.89 -0.52
C ALA A 98 15.63 16.58 -0.11
N ALA A 99 16.38 15.56 0.30
CA ALA A 99 15.83 14.29 0.76
C ALA A 99 14.83 14.55 1.88
N GLY A 100 13.64 14.03 1.71
CA GLY A 100 12.61 14.24 2.69
C GLY A 100 12.07 15.67 2.75
N ARG A 101 12.14 16.44 1.65
CA ARG A 101 11.43 17.73 1.48
C ARG A 101 10.65 17.77 0.18
N THR A 102 9.49 18.44 0.20
CA THR A 102 8.75 18.74 -1.04
C THR A 102 9.40 19.96 -1.70
N THR A 103 9.84 19.81 -2.94
CA THR A 103 10.54 20.85 -3.70
C THR A 103 10.10 20.81 -5.17
N GLU A 104 10.38 21.87 -5.92
CA GLU A 104 10.19 21.85 -7.36
C GLU A 104 11.24 20.96 -8.02
N VAL A 105 10.79 20.13 -8.95
CA VAL A 105 11.64 19.23 -9.73
C VAL A 105 11.39 19.42 -11.21
N GLU A 106 12.45 19.26 -11.98
CA GLU A 106 12.39 19.10 -13.43
C GLU A 106 13.01 17.74 -13.75
N VAL A 107 12.22 16.83 -14.31
CA VAL A 107 12.66 15.47 -14.61
C VAL A 107 12.44 15.17 -16.09
N GLY A 108 13.53 14.88 -16.81
CA GLY A 108 13.46 14.38 -18.19
C GLY A 108 13.20 12.88 -18.19
N LEU A 109 12.10 12.43 -18.77
CA LEU A 109 11.76 11.01 -18.83
C LEU A 109 12.75 10.23 -19.70
N THR A 110 13.23 9.09 -19.21
CA THR A 110 14.06 8.16 -20.00
C THR A 110 13.23 7.02 -20.58
N ARG A 111 12.06 6.76 -20.00
CA ARG A 111 11.05 5.82 -20.49
C ARG A 111 9.69 6.49 -20.64
N ASP A 112 8.84 5.85 -21.44
CA ASP A 112 7.45 6.26 -21.54
C ASP A 112 6.78 6.06 -20.15
N LEU A 113 5.79 6.88 -19.85
CA LEU A 113 4.91 6.80 -18.69
C LEU A 113 3.48 6.69 -19.21
N GLY A 114 2.85 5.53 -18.98
CA GLY A 114 1.46 5.26 -19.29
C GLY A 114 0.53 5.50 -18.09
N ASP A 115 -0.78 5.54 -18.34
CA ASP A 115 -1.79 5.84 -17.32
C ASP A 115 -1.86 4.78 -16.20
N ALA A 116 -1.51 3.53 -16.51
CA ALA A 116 -1.49 2.41 -15.58
C ALA A 116 -0.12 2.21 -14.89
N ASP A 117 0.91 2.97 -15.29
CA ASP A 117 2.27 2.78 -14.77
C ASP A 117 2.38 3.34 -13.35
N ARG A 118 2.73 2.47 -12.39
CA ARG A 118 2.98 2.88 -11.00
C ARG A 118 4.24 3.72 -10.84
N SER A 119 5.21 3.57 -11.76
CA SER A 119 6.43 4.37 -11.77
C SER A 119 7.12 4.29 -13.12
N THR A 120 7.93 5.28 -13.46
CA THR A 120 8.84 5.25 -14.61
C THR A 120 10.25 5.70 -14.20
N THR A 121 11.21 5.63 -15.12
CA THR A 121 12.56 6.14 -14.90
C THR A 121 12.77 7.46 -15.65
N GLY A 122 13.59 8.33 -15.08
CA GLY A 122 13.99 9.59 -15.67
C GLY A 122 15.32 10.09 -15.14
N THR A 123 15.70 11.27 -15.62
CA THR A 123 16.87 12.01 -15.18
C THR A 123 16.40 13.30 -14.53
N LEU A 124 16.73 13.49 -13.27
CA LEU A 124 16.50 14.73 -12.54
C LEU A 124 17.46 15.80 -13.08
N ARG A 125 16.91 16.83 -13.72
CA ARG A 125 17.64 17.95 -14.34
C ARG A 125 17.74 19.16 -13.44
N ARG A 126 16.71 19.38 -12.62
CA ARG A 126 16.65 20.47 -11.63
C ARG A 126 15.99 19.99 -10.35
N LEU A 127 16.55 20.43 -9.23
CA LEU A 127 16.04 20.22 -7.89
C LEU A 127 16.05 21.55 -7.14
N GLY A 128 14.87 22.11 -6.90
CA GLY A 128 14.72 23.47 -6.36
C GLY A 128 15.43 24.51 -7.25
N GLY A 129 16.32 25.30 -6.65
CA GLY A 129 17.12 26.30 -7.37
C GLY A 129 18.32 25.75 -8.15
N THR A 130 18.67 24.48 -7.97
CA THR A 130 19.88 23.89 -8.56
C THR A 130 19.52 23.15 -9.85
N GLY A 131 19.94 23.70 -10.99
CA GLY A 131 19.82 23.07 -12.31
C GLY A 131 21.11 22.41 -12.79
N GLY A 132 21.04 21.74 -13.94
CA GLY A 132 22.20 21.08 -14.56
C GLY A 132 22.57 19.75 -13.90
N LEU A 133 21.61 19.13 -13.22
CA LEU A 133 21.77 17.80 -12.65
C LEU A 133 21.61 16.73 -13.74
N ASP A 134 22.33 15.62 -13.59
CA ASP A 134 22.19 14.42 -14.41
C ASP A 134 22.06 13.20 -13.49
N VAL A 135 21.04 13.24 -12.62
CA VAL A 135 20.84 12.23 -11.58
C VAL A 135 19.74 11.26 -12.04
N PRO A 136 20.02 9.96 -12.19
CA PRO A 136 18.99 8.98 -12.55
C PRO A 136 18.02 8.81 -11.38
N VAL A 137 16.73 8.95 -11.66
CA VAL A 137 15.66 8.89 -10.66
C VAL A 137 14.52 7.99 -11.13
N ARG A 138 13.85 7.36 -10.16
CA ARG A 138 12.55 6.73 -10.36
C ARG A 138 11.47 7.75 -10.06
N ILE A 139 10.44 7.85 -10.90
CA ILE A 139 9.35 8.80 -10.75
C ILE A 139 8.09 8.04 -10.44
N VAL A 140 7.38 8.46 -9.40
CA VAL A 140 6.08 7.92 -9.01
C VAL A 140 5.05 9.04 -9.17
N PRO A 141 4.14 8.94 -10.15
CA PRO A 141 3.10 9.94 -10.32
C PRO A 141 2.02 9.82 -9.23
N ALA A 142 1.48 10.94 -8.74
CA ALA A 142 0.36 10.93 -7.78
C ALA A 142 -1.02 10.77 -8.45
N VAL A 143 -1.10 11.03 -9.75
CA VAL A 143 -2.32 10.91 -10.56
C VAL A 143 -1.96 10.23 -11.88
N PRO A 144 -2.89 9.52 -12.53
CA PRO A 144 -2.67 8.97 -13.87
C PRO A 144 -2.12 10.05 -14.80
N THR A 145 -0.93 9.80 -15.35
CA THR A 145 -0.20 10.77 -16.17
C THR A 145 0.39 10.05 -17.36
N ARG A 146 0.12 10.54 -18.56
CA ARG A 146 0.72 10.01 -19.79
C ARG A 146 1.79 10.96 -20.31
N ALA A 147 3.02 10.46 -20.47
CA ALA A 147 4.11 11.23 -21.02
C ALA A 147 5.14 10.31 -21.71
N PRO A 148 5.58 10.59 -22.95
CA PRO A 148 6.55 9.76 -23.64
C PRO A 148 7.98 10.03 -23.14
N ALA A 149 8.89 9.08 -23.38
CA ALA A 149 10.31 9.28 -23.11
C ALA A 149 10.84 10.52 -23.84
N GLY A 150 11.68 11.29 -23.15
CA GLY A 150 12.19 12.57 -23.58
C GLY A 150 11.30 13.76 -23.23
N ALA A 151 10.06 13.54 -22.77
CA ALA A 151 9.25 14.59 -22.18
C ALA A 151 9.90 15.11 -20.88
N VAL A 152 9.68 16.37 -20.56
CA VAL A 152 10.16 16.98 -19.32
C VAL A 152 8.96 17.22 -18.41
N LEU A 153 8.99 16.58 -17.25
CA LEU A 153 7.99 16.75 -16.20
C LEU A 153 8.45 17.85 -15.26
N THR A 154 7.62 18.87 -15.07
CA THR A 154 7.84 19.93 -14.08
C THR A 154 6.72 19.93 -13.05
N GLY A 155 7.08 20.00 -11.79
CA GLY A 155 6.09 19.99 -10.71
C GLY A 155 6.71 19.97 -9.33
N ARG A 156 5.87 19.97 -8.30
CA ARG A 156 6.32 19.76 -6.92
C ARG A 156 6.42 18.27 -6.65
N ALA A 157 7.50 17.85 -6.00
CA ALA A 157 7.71 16.46 -5.62
C ALA A 157 8.43 16.33 -4.28
N SER A 158 8.16 15.25 -3.56
CA SER A 158 9.05 14.79 -2.49
C SER A 158 10.10 13.87 -3.08
N VAL A 159 11.37 14.15 -2.78
CA VAL A 159 12.50 13.37 -3.30
C VAL A 159 13.13 12.60 -2.15
N GLU A 160 13.48 11.36 -2.41
CA GLU A 160 14.20 10.52 -1.46
C GLU A 160 15.38 9.84 -2.09
N SER A 161 16.51 9.90 -1.41
CA SER A 161 17.71 9.17 -1.79
C SER A 161 17.48 7.67 -1.70
N ASP A 162 17.97 6.96 -2.70
CA ASP A 162 18.10 5.51 -2.61
C ASP A 162 19.47 5.17 -2.00
N ASP A 163 19.47 4.77 -0.73
CA ASP A 163 20.69 4.34 -0.02
C ASP A 163 21.18 2.95 -0.49
N GLY A 164 20.40 2.25 -1.33
CA GLY A 164 20.58 0.85 -1.73
C GLY A 164 21.58 0.58 -2.86
N GLY A 165 22.21 1.61 -3.42
CA GLY A 165 23.13 1.47 -4.55
C GLY A 165 22.45 0.92 -5.82
N GLY A 166 21.15 1.13 -5.96
CA GLY A 166 20.38 0.72 -7.14
C GLY A 166 20.75 1.49 -8.41
N PRO A 167 20.22 1.08 -9.58
CA PRO A 167 20.42 1.81 -10.83
C PRO A 167 19.87 3.25 -10.79
N GLU A 168 18.88 3.53 -9.94
CA GLU A 168 18.39 4.87 -9.65
C GLU A 168 19.02 5.42 -8.36
N ALA A 169 19.32 6.72 -8.31
CA ALA A 169 19.95 7.36 -7.15
C ALA A 169 18.92 7.98 -6.18
N ALA A 170 17.70 8.23 -6.65
CA ALA A 170 16.60 8.71 -5.83
C ALA A 170 15.25 8.33 -6.44
N VAL A 171 14.21 8.38 -5.60
CA VAL A 171 12.82 8.29 -6.03
C VAL A 171 12.14 9.63 -5.83
N VAL A 172 11.46 10.09 -6.88
CA VAL A 172 10.75 11.37 -6.97
C VAL A 172 9.25 11.07 -6.98
N PHE A 173 8.54 11.51 -5.95
CA PHE A 173 7.09 11.42 -5.91
C PHE A 173 6.46 12.74 -6.28
N LEU A 174 5.84 12.77 -7.46
CA LEU A 174 5.13 13.95 -7.92
C LEU A 174 3.93 14.21 -7.00
N ARG A 175 3.67 15.47 -6.69
CA ARG A 175 2.48 15.92 -5.93
C ARG A 175 1.51 16.57 -6.91
N GLY A 176 0.37 15.91 -7.13
CA GLY A 176 -0.62 16.33 -8.12
C GLY A 176 -0.19 16.06 -9.57
N ALA A 177 -0.89 16.68 -10.52
CA ALA A 177 -0.58 16.57 -11.94
C ALA A 177 0.65 17.41 -12.31
N PRO A 178 1.70 16.82 -12.91
CA PRO A 178 2.84 17.58 -13.40
C PRO A 178 2.49 18.35 -14.67
N ALA A 179 3.19 19.45 -14.93
CA ALA A 179 3.24 20.02 -16.27
C ALA A 179 4.17 19.15 -17.14
N VAL A 180 3.71 18.83 -18.35
CA VAL A 180 4.38 17.92 -19.28
C VAL A 180 4.81 18.69 -20.52
N ASP A 181 6.11 18.90 -20.66
CA ASP A 181 6.67 19.45 -21.90
C ASP A 181 7.02 18.28 -22.86
N PRO A 182 6.53 18.31 -24.11
CA PRO A 182 6.74 17.22 -25.05
C PRO A 182 8.22 17.07 -25.47
N PRO A 183 8.64 15.86 -25.88
CA PRO A 183 10.00 15.65 -26.38
C PRO A 183 10.28 16.49 -27.63
N THR A 184 11.55 16.85 -27.83
CA THR A 184 12.03 17.59 -29.02
C THR A 184 13.03 16.77 -29.84
N GLY A 185 13.29 17.19 -31.08
CA GLY A 185 14.29 16.56 -31.95
C GLY A 185 13.99 15.11 -32.33
N VAL A 186 14.99 14.23 -32.24
CA VAL A 186 14.91 12.82 -32.65
C VAL A 186 13.90 12.04 -31.79
N LEU A 187 13.80 12.34 -30.49
CA LEU A 187 12.86 11.67 -29.59
C LEU A 187 11.41 12.02 -29.93
N ALA A 188 11.15 13.26 -30.37
CA ALA A 188 9.83 13.67 -30.86
C ALA A 188 9.47 12.92 -32.16
N ALA A 189 10.44 12.75 -33.06
CA ALA A 189 10.22 12.03 -34.31
C ALA A 189 9.91 10.55 -34.04
N THR A 190 10.66 9.89 -33.15
CA THR A 190 10.40 8.49 -32.79
C THR A 190 9.10 8.31 -32.01
N ASP A 191 8.74 9.26 -31.14
CA ASP A 191 7.45 9.27 -30.45
C ASP A 191 6.27 9.33 -31.43
N ARG A 192 6.32 10.20 -32.46
CA ARG A 192 5.29 10.21 -33.51
C ARG A 192 5.14 8.87 -34.22
N VAL A 193 6.25 8.20 -34.51
CA VAL A 193 6.27 6.87 -35.14
C VAL A 193 5.64 5.83 -34.21
N ARG A 194 6.02 5.82 -32.93
CA ARG A 194 5.43 4.94 -31.90
C ARG A 194 3.93 5.16 -31.76
N GLN A 195 3.48 6.40 -31.64
CA GLN A 195 2.05 6.72 -31.52
C GLN A 195 1.25 6.33 -32.78
N ALA A 196 1.83 6.48 -33.97
CA ALA A 196 1.20 6.00 -35.19
C ALA A 196 1.06 4.49 -35.19
N PHE A 197 2.07 3.76 -34.69
CA PHE A 197 2.02 2.31 -34.54
C PHE A 197 0.97 1.88 -33.50
N VAL A 198 0.95 2.50 -32.32
CA VAL A 198 -0.05 2.24 -31.27
C VAL A 198 -1.46 2.39 -31.83
N ARG A 199 -1.76 3.49 -32.54
CA ARG A 199 -3.08 3.71 -33.16
C ARG A 199 -3.51 2.65 -34.17
N VAL A 200 -2.58 2.03 -34.91
CA VAL A 200 -2.94 0.96 -35.87
C VAL A 200 -3.02 -0.42 -35.21
N THR A 201 -2.55 -0.54 -33.96
CA THR A 201 -2.70 -1.76 -33.13
C THR A 201 -3.86 -1.65 -32.13
N ASP A 202 -4.36 -0.44 -31.85
CA ASP A 202 -5.50 -0.19 -30.98
C ASP A 202 -6.77 -0.81 -31.61
N GLY A 203 -7.23 -1.91 -31.03
CA GLY A 203 -8.38 -2.69 -31.52
C GLY A 203 -8.04 -4.10 -32.03
N LEU A 204 -6.77 -4.50 -31.99
CA LEU A 204 -6.43 -5.92 -32.19
C LEU A 204 -6.92 -6.77 -31.00
N PRO A 205 -7.32 -8.03 -31.25
CA PRO A 205 -7.64 -8.94 -30.15
C PRO A 205 -6.42 -9.21 -29.26
N GLU A 206 -6.63 -9.08 -27.95
CA GLU A 206 -5.64 -9.43 -26.93
C GLU A 206 -5.59 -10.95 -26.70
N PRO A 207 -4.45 -11.52 -26.25
CA PRO A 207 -3.20 -10.85 -25.85
C PRO A 207 -2.24 -10.49 -27.01
N GLY A 208 -2.60 -10.83 -28.25
CA GLY A 208 -1.70 -10.68 -29.40
C GLY A 208 -1.34 -9.23 -29.73
N GLY A 209 -2.24 -8.28 -29.46
CA GLY A 209 -2.04 -6.85 -29.71
C GLY A 209 -0.96 -6.25 -28.81
N ALA A 210 -1.08 -6.42 -27.50
CA ALA A 210 -0.11 -5.97 -26.51
C ALA A 210 1.25 -6.66 -26.69
N LEU A 211 1.28 -7.98 -26.93
CA LEU A 211 2.52 -8.70 -27.21
C LEU A 211 3.21 -8.19 -28.48
N LEU A 212 2.46 -7.90 -29.55
CA LEU A 212 3.02 -7.29 -30.75
C LEU A 212 3.69 -5.94 -30.46
N ARG A 213 3.04 -5.05 -29.68
CA ARG A 213 3.62 -3.78 -29.24
C ARG A 213 4.90 -3.99 -28.43
N GLY A 214 4.90 -4.95 -27.52
CA GLY A 214 6.04 -5.32 -26.68
C GLY A 214 7.24 -5.81 -27.50
N LEU A 215 7.03 -6.74 -28.44
CA LEU A 215 8.11 -7.30 -29.27
C LEU A 215 8.65 -6.31 -30.31
N ALA A 216 7.80 -5.45 -30.87
CA ALA A 216 8.19 -4.56 -31.97
C ALA A 216 8.84 -3.26 -31.48
N ILE A 217 8.22 -2.61 -30.47
CA ILE A 217 8.66 -1.29 -29.99
C ILE A 217 8.97 -1.25 -28.49
N GLY A 218 8.83 -2.36 -27.76
CA GLY A 218 9.13 -2.41 -26.32
C GLY A 218 8.07 -1.73 -25.45
N ASP A 219 6.87 -1.55 -26.00
CA ASP A 219 5.73 -0.96 -25.29
C ASP A 219 4.90 -2.07 -24.65
N ARG A 220 4.83 -2.05 -23.32
CA ARG A 220 4.07 -3.02 -22.51
C ARG A 220 2.65 -2.53 -22.18
N SER A 221 2.27 -1.34 -22.65
CA SER A 221 0.94 -0.79 -22.38
C SER A 221 -0.16 -1.69 -22.95
N GLY A 222 -1.16 -1.97 -22.11
CA GLY A 222 -2.30 -2.83 -22.45
C GLY A 222 -2.06 -4.33 -22.33
N LEU A 223 -0.91 -4.79 -21.82
CA LEU A 223 -0.76 -6.20 -21.42
C LEU A 223 -1.58 -6.43 -20.14
N ASP A 224 -2.57 -7.31 -20.21
CA ASP A 224 -3.40 -7.63 -19.05
C ASP A 224 -2.59 -8.43 -18.00
N PRO A 225 -2.91 -8.30 -16.70
CA PRO A 225 -2.17 -8.98 -15.63
C PRO A 225 -2.16 -10.52 -15.76
N GLY A 226 -3.22 -11.11 -16.31
CA GLY A 226 -3.33 -12.55 -16.51
C GLY A 226 -2.31 -13.07 -17.54
N THR A 227 -2.19 -12.38 -18.68
CA THR A 227 -1.19 -12.66 -19.71
C THR A 227 0.22 -12.41 -19.20
N GLU A 228 0.45 -11.33 -18.44
CA GLU A 228 1.76 -11.06 -17.85
C GLU A 228 2.18 -12.20 -16.91
N SER A 229 1.28 -12.63 -16.02
CA SER A 229 1.50 -13.79 -15.14
C SER A 229 1.75 -15.08 -15.93
N ALA A 230 0.97 -15.36 -16.99
CA ALA A 230 1.19 -16.53 -17.83
C ALA A 230 2.57 -16.51 -18.53
N MET A 231 3.03 -15.34 -18.96
CA MET A 231 4.36 -15.16 -19.55
C MET A 231 5.47 -15.37 -18.51
N GLU A 232 5.26 -14.97 -17.26
CA GLU A 232 6.17 -15.26 -16.15
C GLU A 232 6.24 -16.75 -15.85
N THR A 233 5.09 -17.42 -15.72
CA THR A 233 4.99 -18.87 -15.47
C THR A 233 5.64 -19.71 -16.56
N ALA A 234 5.46 -19.30 -17.82
CA ALA A 234 6.08 -19.96 -18.96
C ALA A 234 7.59 -19.61 -19.15
N ALA A 235 8.16 -18.73 -18.31
CA ALA A 235 9.50 -18.15 -18.47
C ALA A 235 9.72 -17.46 -19.83
N LEU A 236 8.67 -16.81 -20.35
CA LEU A 236 8.64 -16.09 -21.62
C LEU A 236 8.70 -14.56 -21.46
N THR A 237 8.85 -14.04 -20.24
CA THR A 237 8.89 -12.58 -19.96
C THR A 237 9.90 -11.81 -20.82
N HIS A 238 10.99 -12.45 -21.26
CA HIS A 238 11.97 -11.85 -22.17
C HIS A 238 11.43 -11.52 -23.57
N LEU A 239 10.24 -12.01 -23.94
CA LEU A 239 9.50 -11.69 -25.16
C LEU A 239 8.50 -10.54 -24.96
N THR A 240 8.08 -10.22 -23.73
CA THR A 240 7.16 -9.09 -23.45
C THR A 240 7.81 -7.71 -23.68
N ALA A 241 9.11 -7.68 -23.95
CA ALA A 241 9.85 -6.49 -24.30
C ALA A 241 10.88 -6.79 -25.39
N VAL A 242 11.49 -5.75 -25.93
CA VAL A 242 12.55 -5.90 -26.92
C VAL A 242 13.82 -6.41 -26.26
N SER A 243 14.33 -7.53 -26.76
CA SER A 243 15.53 -8.20 -26.24
C SER A 243 16.72 -8.09 -27.21
N GLY A 244 17.85 -8.70 -26.81
CA GLY A 244 19.05 -8.71 -27.64
C GLY A 244 18.93 -9.52 -28.94
N SER A 245 18.02 -10.49 -29.02
CA SER A 245 17.76 -11.23 -30.25
C SER A 245 17.16 -10.32 -31.32
N ASN A 246 16.32 -9.35 -30.93
CA ASN A 246 15.76 -8.35 -31.85
C ASN A 246 16.85 -7.49 -32.47
N CYS A 247 17.85 -7.04 -31.68
CA CYS A 247 19.01 -6.32 -32.20
C CYS A 247 19.79 -7.18 -33.23
N ALA A 248 19.98 -8.46 -32.94
CA ALA A 248 20.65 -9.38 -33.85
C ALA A 248 19.87 -9.61 -35.14
N VAL A 249 18.55 -9.75 -35.08
CA VAL A 249 17.65 -9.89 -36.23
C VAL A 249 17.71 -8.64 -37.11
N VAL A 250 17.62 -7.44 -36.54
CA VAL A 250 17.72 -6.18 -37.29
C VAL A 250 19.06 -6.06 -38.01
N VAL A 251 20.18 -6.31 -37.32
CA VAL A 251 21.52 -6.26 -37.92
C VAL A 251 21.66 -7.32 -39.02
N ALA A 252 21.19 -8.55 -38.79
CA ALA A 252 21.25 -9.63 -39.77
C ALA A 252 20.45 -9.30 -41.02
N LEU A 253 19.24 -8.74 -40.88
CA LEU A 253 18.38 -8.33 -41.97
C LEU A 253 19.04 -7.24 -42.83
N VAL A 254 19.56 -6.17 -42.21
CA VAL A 254 20.23 -5.08 -42.93
C VAL A 254 21.46 -5.58 -43.68
N VAL A 255 22.26 -6.45 -43.07
CA VAL A 255 23.43 -7.05 -43.73
C VAL A 255 23.02 -7.99 -44.87
N ALA A 256 21.93 -8.74 -44.73
CA ALA A 256 21.41 -9.66 -45.76
C ALA A 256 20.85 -8.89 -46.96
N VAL A 257 20.03 -7.85 -46.73
CA VAL A 257 19.52 -6.97 -47.79
C VAL A 257 20.67 -6.26 -48.49
N GLY A 258 21.61 -5.68 -47.73
CA GLY A 258 22.78 -5.03 -48.31
C GLY A 258 23.68 -6.00 -49.09
N ARG A 259 23.69 -7.28 -48.74
CA ARG A 259 24.32 -8.33 -49.55
C ARG A 259 23.55 -8.60 -50.84
N GLY A 260 22.22 -8.66 -50.80
CA GLY A 260 21.36 -8.87 -51.97
C GLY A 260 21.49 -7.76 -53.01
N VAL A 261 21.65 -6.51 -52.57
CA VAL A 261 21.85 -5.34 -53.45
C VAL A 261 23.33 -5.14 -53.86
N GLY A 262 24.24 -6.00 -53.39
CA GLY A 262 25.65 -5.98 -53.82
C GLY A 262 26.55 -4.96 -53.12
N LEU A 263 26.13 -4.33 -52.01
CA LEU A 263 26.93 -3.33 -51.28
C LEU A 263 28.24 -3.94 -50.75
N PRO A 264 29.35 -3.20 -50.64
CA PRO A 264 30.59 -3.74 -50.06
C PRO A 264 30.47 -3.95 -48.55
N ARG A 265 31.27 -4.88 -47.99
CA ARG A 265 31.26 -5.26 -46.56
C ARG A 265 31.32 -4.07 -45.57
N PRO A 266 32.21 -3.06 -45.72
CA PRO A 266 32.24 -1.92 -44.80
C PRO A 266 30.95 -1.12 -44.82
N PHE A 267 30.37 -0.91 -46.00
CA PHE A 267 29.12 -0.16 -46.12
C PHE A 267 27.94 -0.89 -45.48
N ARG A 268 27.86 -2.23 -45.61
CA ARG A 268 26.85 -3.03 -44.91
C ARG A 268 26.98 -2.90 -43.39
N ALA A 269 28.21 -2.88 -42.87
CA ALA A 269 28.45 -2.75 -41.43
C ALA A 269 28.11 -1.35 -40.91
N VAL A 270 28.45 -0.30 -41.65
CA VAL A 270 28.06 1.09 -41.31
C VAL A 270 26.54 1.23 -41.35
N LEU A 271 25.88 0.71 -42.38
CA LEU A 271 24.42 0.75 -42.50
C LEU A 271 23.75 -0.02 -41.36
N ALA A 272 24.23 -1.21 -41.03
CA ALA A 272 23.72 -2.00 -39.92
C ALA A 272 23.94 -1.32 -38.57
N GLY A 273 25.09 -0.66 -38.35
CA GLY A 273 25.36 0.14 -37.17
C GLY A 273 24.40 1.33 -37.06
N GLY A 274 24.17 2.06 -38.16
CA GLY A 274 23.23 3.18 -38.20
C GLY A 274 21.79 2.75 -37.91
N PHE A 275 21.32 1.67 -38.54
CA PHE A 275 19.99 1.10 -38.28
C PHE A 275 19.84 0.60 -36.84
N LEU A 276 20.89 -0.02 -36.28
CA LEU A 276 20.89 -0.46 -34.89
C LEU A 276 20.76 0.72 -33.93
N VAL A 277 21.50 1.82 -34.14
CA VAL A 277 21.36 3.03 -33.32
C VAL A 277 19.94 3.61 -33.44
N ALA A 278 19.40 3.70 -34.66
CA ALA A 278 18.02 4.16 -34.87
C ALA A 278 16.99 3.27 -34.17
N PHE A 279 17.18 1.95 -34.22
CA PHE A 279 16.33 0.97 -33.54
C PHE A 279 16.39 1.11 -32.02
N VAL A 280 17.58 1.27 -31.42
CA VAL A 280 17.75 1.48 -29.98
C VAL A 280 17.06 2.77 -29.52
N VAL A 281 17.15 3.85 -30.32
CA VAL A 281 16.45 5.12 -30.01
C VAL A 281 14.93 4.99 -30.13
N LEU A 282 14.44 4.21 -31.11
CA LEU A 282 13.01 3.94 -31.31
C LEU A 282 12.40 3.13 -30.16
N VAL A 283 13.10 2.08 -29.73
CA VAL A 283 12.63 1.15 -28.68
C VAL A 283 12.85 1.70 -27.26
N ARG A 284 13.68 2.74 -27.13
CA ARG A 284 14.23 3.28 -25.88
C ARG A 284 15.34 2.39 -25.30
N PRO A 285 16.39 2.99 -24.69
CA PRO A 285 17.50 2.24 -24.13
C PRO A 285 17.10 1.47 -22.86
N ASP A 286 17.21 0.15 -22.91
CA ASP A 286 17.17 -0.76 -21.75
C ASP A 286 18.55 -1.41 -21.56
N PRO A 287 18.99 -1.76 -20.33
CA PRO A 287 20.30 -2.39 -20.10
C PRO A 287 20.56 -3.62 -20.99
N SER A 288 19.52 -4.42 -21.24
CA SER A 288 19.60 -5.60 -22.10
C SER A 288 19.82 -5.25 -23.58
N ILE A 289 19.13 -4.22 -24.08
CA ILE A 289 19.24 -3.69 -25.45
C ILE A 289 20.60 -3.03 -25.66
N VAL A 290 21.04 -2.20 -24.71
CA VAL A 290 22.34 -1.51 -24.78
C VAL A 290 23.47 -2.52 -24.85
N ARG A 291 23.45 -3.59 -24.03
CA ARG A 291 24.44 -4.67 -24.14
C ARG A 291 24.42 -5.31 -25.52
N ALA A 292 23.24 -5.68 -26.02
CA ALA A 292 23.11 -6.33 -27.31
C ALA A 292 23.61 -5.45 -28.45
N ALA A 293 23.33 -4.14 -28.39
CA ALA A 293 23.82 -3.16 -29.35
C ALA A 293 25.35 -3.01 -29.30
N VAL A 294 25.93 -2.89 -28.11
CA VAL A 294 27.39 -2.83 -27.91
C VAL A 294 28.06 -4.09 -28.47
N MET A 295 27.53 -5.27 -28.13
CA MET A 295 28.04 -6.53 -28.67
C MET A 295 27.94 -6.58 -30.19
N ALA A 296 26.81 -6.17 -30.78
CA ALA A 296 26.63 -6.14 -32.23
C ALA A 296 27.61 -5.20 -32.93
N VAL A 297 27.84 -4.00 -32.40
CA VAL A 297 28.83 -3.05 -32.93
C VAL A 297 30.25 -3.63 -32.87
N VAL A 298 30.63 -4.23 -31.74
CA VAL A 298 31.95 -4.88 -31.62
C VAL A 298 32.08 -6.05 -32.61
N VAL A 299 31.04 -6.88 -32.75
CA VAL A 299 31.03 -7.99 -33.73
C VAL A 299 31.21 -7.48 -35.15
N LEU A 300 30.53 -6.40 -35.53
CA LEU A 300 30.68 -5.77 -36.84
C LEU A 300 32.13 -5.29 -37.03
N GLY A 301 32.72 -4.58 -36.06
CA GLY A 301 34.11 -4.11 -36.13
C GLY A 301 35.15 -5.25 -36.22
N VAL A 302 34.98 -6.31 -35.44
CA VAL A 302 35.86 -7.49 -35.47
C VAL A 302 35.78 -8.20 -36.82
N ARG A 303 34.57 -8.35 -37.37
CA ARG A 303 34.38 -8.95 -38.70
C ARG A 303 34.98 -8.10 -39.83
N LEU A 304 34.92 -6.77 -39.72
CA LEU A 304 35.60 -5.87 -40.65
C LEU A 304 37.12 -6.01 -40.58
N SER A 305 37.66 -6.29 -39.40
CA SER A 305 39.08 -6.51 -39.16
C SER A 305 39.59 -7.89 -39.63
N GLY A 306 38.71 -8.73 -40.19
CA GLY A 306 39.04 -10.09 -40.66
C GLY A 306 39.37 -11.08 -39.54
N ARG A 307 39.13 -10.72 -38.27
CA ARG A 307 39.44 -11.56 -37.11
C ARG A 307 38.26 -12.47 -36.75
N PRO A 308 38.51 -13.68 -36.20
CA PRO A 308 37.45 -14.55 -35.74
C PRO A 308 36.78 -13.99 -34.47
N VAL A 309 35.46 -13.98 -34.44
CA VAL A 309 34.66 -13.56 -33.28
C VAL A 309 34.63 -14.69 -32.25
N ARG A 310 35.02 -14.40 -31.00
CA ARG A 310 34.94 -15.34 -29.87
C ARG A 310 33.92 -14.82 -28.85
N GLY A 311 32.97 -15.66 -28.44
CA GLY A 311 31.85 -15.25 -27.60
C GLY A 311 32.24 -14.75 -26.21
N VAL A 312 33.09 -15.48 -25.47
CA VAL A 312 33.46 -15.11 -24.08
C VAL A 312 34.24 -13.79 -24.02
N PRO A 313 35.29 -13.56 -24.83
CA PRO A 313 35.97 -12.25 -24.87
C PRO A 313 35.05 -11.09 -25.27
N LEU A 314 34.11 -11.32 -26.17
CA LEU A 314 33.11 -10.32 -26.58
C LEU A 314 32.19 -9.95 -25.41
N LEU A 315 31.68 -10.95 -24.69
CA LEU A 315 30.85 -10.73 -23.50
C LEU A 315 31.64 -10.03 -22.40
N ALA A 316 32.88 -10.46 -22.15
CA ALA A 316 33.77 -9.86 -21.16
C ALA A 316 34.05 -8.37 -21.46
N LEU A 317 34.30 -8.03 -22.73
CA LEU A 317 34.49 -6.65 -23.17
C LEU A 317 33.20 -5.82 -23.01
N ALA A 318 32.04 -6.38 -23.38
CA ALA A 318 30.77 -5.69 -23.25
C ALA A 318 30.40 -5.42 -21.77
N VAL A 319 30.54 -6.42 -20.90
CA VAL A 319 30.29 -6.30 -19.46
C VAL A 319 31.23 -5.26 -18.85
N LEU A 320 32.54 -5.37 -19.09
CA LEU A 320 33.50 -4.41 -18.55
C LEU A 320 33.23 -3.00 -19.08
N GLY A 321 32.99 -2.83 -20.38
CA GLY A 321 32.68 -1.53 -20.97
C GLY A 321 31.42 -0.89 -20.38
N MET A 322 30.35 -1.66 -20.20
CA MET A 322 29.12 -1.16 -19.58
C MET A 322 29.33 -0.77 -18.12
N LEU A 323 30.06 -1.57 -17.34
CA LEU A 323 30.36 -1.25 -15.94
C LEU A 323 31.31 -0.05 -15.79
N VAL A 324 32.11 0.26 -16.80
CA VAL A 324 32.96 1.45 -16.81
C VAL A 324 32.17 2.70 -17.17
N VAL A 325 31.19 2.59 -18.07
CA VAL A 325 30.29 3.70 -18.43
C VAL A 325 29.29 3.98 -17.31
N ASP A 326 28.67 2.94 -16.76
CA ASP A 326 27.74 3.04 -15.63
C ASP A 326 27.90 1.81 -14.69
N PRO A 327 28.66 1.94 -13.60
CA PRO A 327 28.92 0.82 -12.69
C PRO A 327 27.71 0.38 -11.90
N TRP A 328 26.63 1.16 -11.82
CA TRP A 328 25.41 0.78 -11.09
C TRP A 328 24.64 -0.34 -11.78
N TYR A 329 24.88 -0.60 -13.07
CA TYR A 329 24.41 -1.82 -13.73
C TYR A 329 24.85 -3.10 -13.02
N ALA A 330 25.92 -3.04 -12.22
CA ALA A 330 26.40 -4.18 -11.45
C ALA A 330 25.34 -4.78 -10.49
N ARG A 331 24.41 -3.95 -10.00
CA ARG A 331 23.32 -4.37 -9.10
C ARG A 331 21.96 -4.46 -9.82
N SER A 332 21.91 -4.26 -11.13
CA SER A 332 20.68 -4.41 -11.93
C SER A 332 20.38 -5.88 -12.19
N VAL A 333 19.18 -6.31 -11.82
CA VAL A 333 18.68 -7.67 -12.07
C VAL A 333 18.59 -7.96 -13.57
N ALA A 334 18.09 -7.02 -14.37
CA ALA A 334 17.98 -7.16 -15.82
C ALA A 334 19.35 -7.32 -16.48
N PHE A 335 20.35 -6.56 -16.02
CA PHE A 335 21.73 -6.74 -16.48
C PHE A 335 22.25 -8.14 -16.12
N ALA A 336 22.06 -8.58 -14.86
CA ALA A 336 22.55 -9.85 -14.36
C ALA A 336 21.97 -11.05 -15.15
N LEU A 337 20.64 -11.13 -15.28
CA LEU A 337 19.96 -12.19 -16.03
C LEU A 337 20.47 -12.27 -17.47
N SER A 338 20.70 -11.12 -18.09
CA SER A 338 21.03 -11.04 -19.49
C SER A 338 22.52 -11.36 -19.79
N VAL A 339 23.43 -11.04 -18.86
CA VAL A 339 24.83 -11.50 -18.88
C VAL A 339 24.92 -13.01 -18.62
N LEU A 340 24.20 -13.51 -17.61
CA LEU A 340 24.20 -14.94 -17.26
C LEU A 340 23.60 -15.80 -18.38
N ALA A 341 22.48 -15.39 -18.98
CA ALA A 341 21.90 -16.06 -20.14
C ALA A 341 22.92 -16.16 -21.29
N THR A 342 23.57 -15.04 -21.64
CA THR A 342 24.55 -15.00 -22.73
C THR A 342 25.77 -15.87 -22.41
N ALA A 343 26.26 -15.84 -21.16
CA ALA A 343 27.37 -16.68 -20.70
C ALA A 343 26.99 -18.18 -20.77
N GLY A 344 25.81 -18.54 -20.30
CA GLY A 344 25.25 -19.89 -20.37
C GLY A 344 25.17 -20.38 -21.82
N ILE A 345 24.60 -19.59 -22.72
CA ILE A 345 24.49 -19.94 -24.14
C ILE A 345 25.86 -20.13 -24.78
N VAL A 346 26.82 -19.22 -24.54
CA VAL A 346 28.16 -19.31 -25.15
C VAL A 346 28.99 -20.49 -24.60
N VAL A 347 28.86 -20.81 -23.31
CA VAL A 347 29.70 -21.81 -22.62
C VAL A 347 29.06 -23.19 -22.59
N LEU A 348 27.76 -23.29 -22.30
CA LEU A 348 27.05 -24.55 -22.06
C LEU A 348 26.30 -25.07 -23.30
N ALA A 349 25.78 -24.20 -24.17
CA ALA A 349 24.98 -24.68 -25.31
C ALA A 349 25.78 -25.51 -26.33
N PRO A 350 27.04 -25.18 -26.70
CA PRO A 350 27.82 -26.00 -27.62
C PRO A 350 28.10 -27.43 -27.11
N PRO A 351 28.64 -27.64 -25.88
CA PRO A 351 28.83 -29.00 -25.38
C PRO A 351 27.49 -29.73 -25.18
N LEU A 352 26.42 -29.05 -24.77
CA LEU A 352 25.09 -29.64 -24.66
C LEU A 352 24.55 -30.11 -26.01
N THR A 353 24.74 -29.31 -27.07
CA THR A 353 24.35 -29.66 -28.44
C THR A 353 25.09 -30.91 -28.90
N ALA A 354 26.41 -30.99 -28.66
CA ALA A 354 27.21 -32.15 -29.01
C ALA A 354 26.79 -33.44 -28.26
N LEU A 355 26.19 -33.30 -27.08
CA LEU A 355 25.64 -34.43 -26.32
C LEU A 355 24.28 -34.87 -26.84
N LEU A 356 23.38 -33.93 -27.07
CA LEU A 356 22.04 -34.20 -27.58
C LEU A 356 22.07 -34.70 -29.02
N ALA A 357 23.00 -34.20 -29.85
CA ALA A 357 23.19 -34.61 -31.24
C ALA A 357 23.63 -36.08 -31.40
N ARG A 358 23.99 -36.76 -30.30
CA ARG A 358 24.19 -38.23 -30.31
C ARG A 358 22.90 -39.01 -30.52
N ARG A 359 21.76 -38.39 -30.23
CA ARG A 359 20.43 -39.03 -30.29
C ARG A 359 19.40 -38.24 -31.09
N LEU A 360 19.53 -36.92 -31.13
CA LEU A 360 18.65 -36.01 -31.84
C LEU A 360 19.33 -35.45 -33.08
N TRP A 361 18.52 -34.94 -34.02
CA TRP A 361 19.02 -34.19 -35.17
C TRP A 361 19.73 -32.90 -34.70
N THR A 362 20.90 -32.59 -35.27
CA THR A 362 21.77 -31.50 -34.80
C THR A 362 21.07 -30.13 -34.64
N PRO A 363 20.20 -29.67 -35.57
CA PRO A 363 19.45 -28.43 -35.39
C PRO A 363 18.47 -28.47 -34.22
N VAL A 364 17.80 -29.60 -33.98
CA VAL A 364 16.90 -29.80 -32.84
C VAL A 364 17.70 -29.83 -31.54
N ALA A 365 18.85 -30.51 -31.54
CA ALA A 365 19.77 -30.51 -30.41
C ALA A 365 20.26 -29.09 -30.07
N ALA A 366 20.57 -28.26 -31.08
CA ALA A 366 20.98 -26.87 -30.89
C ALA A 366 19.82 -26.03 -30.34
N ALA A 367 18.62 -26.15 -30.92
CA ALA A 367 17.42 -25.43 -30.51
C ALA A 367 17.01 -25.75 -29.06
N LEU A 368 17.18 -27.00 -28.60
CA LEU A 368 16.95 -27.37 -27.21
C LEU A 368 18.06 -26.89 -26.27
N SER A 369 19.30 -26.85 -26.75
CA SER A 369 20.46 -26.54 -25.91
C SER A 369 20.50 -25.08 -25.45
N VAL A 370 19.99 -24.15 -26.28
CA VAL A 370 19.97 -22.71 -25.99
C VAL A 370 19.10 -22.38 -24.76
N PRO A 371 17.79 -22.72 -24.71
CA PRO A 371 16.94 -22.42 -23.56
C PRO A 371 17.36 -23.18 -22.31
N VAL A 372 17.82 -24.44 -22.43
CA VAL A 372 18.35 -25.19 -21.27
C VAL A 372 19.59 -24.50 -20.69
N ALA A 373 20.52 -24.06 -21.53
CA ALA A 373 21.72 -23.37 -21.07
C ALA A 373 21.40 -22.01 -20.42
N ALA A 374 20.46 -21.25 -21.00
CA ALA A 374 20.01 -19.98 -20.44
C ALA A 374 19.29 -20.18 -19.09
N GLN A 375 18.37 -21.14 -19.00
CA GLN A 375 17.63 -21.46 -17.77
C GLN A 375 18.58 -21.84 -16.64
N VAL A 376 19.50 -22.78 -16.89
CA VAL A 376 20.49 -23.21 -15.88
C VAL A 376 21.33 -22.04 -15.38
N ALA A 377 21.74 -21.12 -16.27
CA ALA A 377 22.55 -19.97 -15.88
C ALA A 377 21.77 -18.89 -15.12
N CYS A 378 20.48 -18.68 -15.44
CA CYS A 378 19.67 -17.61 -14.85
C CYS A 378 18.94 -18.03 -13.57
N TRP A 379 18.71 -19.33 -13.38
CA TRP A 379 17.87 -19.84 -12.30
C TRP A 379 18.22 -19.32 -10.90
N PRO A 380 19.51 -19.20 -10.50
CA PRO A 380 19.85 -18.68 -9.17
C PRO A 380 19.40 -17.23 -8.94
N VAL A 381 19.27 -16.43 -10.00
CA VAL A 381 18.78 -15.05 -9.91
C VAL A 381 17.26 -15.03 -9.99
N THR A 382 16.63 -15.84 -10.84
CA THR A 382 15.17 -15.86 -10.97
C THR A 382 14.49 -16.37 -9.70
N VAL A 383 15.08 -17.35 -8.99
CA VAL A 383 14.56 -17.87 -7.70
C VAL A 383 14.47 -16.81 -6.60
N VAL A 384 15.32 -15.77 -6.66
CA VAL A 384 15.24 -14.63 -5.74
C VAL A 384 14.02 -13.76 -6.02
N LEU A 385 13.62 -13.67 -7.30
CA LEU A 385 12.50 -12.83 -7.74
C LEU A 385 11.16 -13.56 -7.57
N SER A 386 11.11 -14.81 -8.03
CA SER A 386 9.99 -15.72 -7.84
C SER A 386 10.54 -17.08 -7.40
N PRO A 387 10.24 -17.55 -6.19
CA PRO A 387 10.78 -18.78 -5.62
C PRO A 387 10.11 -20.02 -6.21
N THR A 388 10.09 -20.13 -7.54
CA THR A 388 9.49 -21.24 -8.28
C THR A 388 10.44 -21.76 -9.37
N LEU A 389 10.19 -22.99 -9.81
CA LEU A 389 10.86 -23.64 -10.92
C LEU A 389 9.86 -23.77 -12.09
N PRO A 390 9.99 -22.98 -13.16
CA PRO A 390 9.11 -23.08 -14.32
C PRO A 390 9.45 -24.34 -15.13
N THR A 391 8.61 -25.37 -15.05
CA THR A 391 8.89 -26.70 -15.59
C THR A 391 8.71 -26.77 -17.11
N PHE A 392 7.81 -25.97 -17.67
CA PHE A 392 7.55 -25.87 -19.11
C PHE A 392 8.33 -24.75 -19.82
N ALA A 393 9.30 -24.12 -19.14
CA ALA A 393 10.12 -23.06 -19.73
C ALA A 393 10.78 -23.46 -21.07
N VAL A 394 11.41 -24.64 -21.11
CA VAL A 394 12.12 -25.13 -22.31
C VAL A 394 11.19 -25.38 -23.50
N PRO A 395 10.09 -26.16 -23.38
CA PRO A 395 9.17 -26.36 -24.50
C PRO A 395 8.46 -25.06 -24.92
N ALA A 396 8.09 -24.19 -23.98
CA ALA A 396 7.48 -22.90 -24.31
C ALA A 396 8.42 -22.01 -25.13
N ASN A 397 9.69 -21.90 -24.72
CA ASN A 397 10.72 -21.16 -25.47
C ASN A 397 10.95 -21.76 -26.86
N LEU A 398 11.02 -23.09 -26.97
CA LEU A 398 11.25 -23.77 -28.25
C LEU A 398 10.14 -23.49 -29.28
N LEU A 399 8.89 -23.41 -28.82
CA LEU A 399 7.73 -23.16 -29.69
C LEU A 399 7.58 -21.67 -30.07
N THR A 400 8.00 -20.76 -29.19
CA THR A 400 7.82 -19.31 -29.37
C THR A 400 8.98 -18.63 -30.10
N GLU A 401 10.22 -19.10 -29.92
CA GLU A 401 11.41 -18.46 -30.47
C GLU A 401 11.43 -18.36 -32.02
N PRO A 402 10.89 -19.31 -32.81
CA PRO A 402 10.76 -19.15 -34.26
C PRO A 402 9.76 -18.05 -34.68
N LEU A 403 8.76 -17.77 -33.84
CA LEU A 403 7.70 -16.79 -34.11
C LEU A 403 8.19 -15.37 -33.82
N ALA A 404 9.02 -15.19 -32.79
CA ALA A 404 9.46 -13.88 -32.33
C ALA A 404 10.16 -13.03 -33.42
N PRO A 405 11.13 -13.53 -34.23
CA PRO A 405 11.71 -12.76 -35.32
C PRO A 405 10.71 -12.32 -36.38
N VAL A 406 9.67 -13.13 -36.65
CA VAL A 406 8.60 -12.79 -37.60
C VAL A 406 7.81 -11.61 -37.07
N VAL A 407 7.40 -11.66 -35.80
CA VAL A 407 6.71 -10.55 -35.10
C VAL A 407 7.58 -9.30 -35.11
N THR A 408 8.85 -9.39 -34.73
CA THR A 408 9.78 -8.24 -34.67
C THR A 408 9.96 -7.57 -36.04
N VAL A 409 10.19 -8.35 -37.11
CA VAL A 409 10.42 -7.78 -38.45
C VAL A 409 9.15 -7.18 -39.02
N THR A 410 8.03 -7.89 -38.95
CA THR A 410 6.74 -7.42 -39.51
C THR A 410 6.16 -6.27 -38.68
N GLY A 411 6.30 -6.30 -37.36
CA GLY A 411 5.92 -5.23 -36.45
C GLY A 411 6.79 -3.97 -36.62
N LEU A 412 8.11 -4.11 -36.77
CA LEU A 412 8.99 -2.97 -37.07
C LEU A 412 8.67 -2.36 -38.44
N LEU A 413 8.37 -3.19 -39.45
CA LEU A 413 7.92 -2.71 -40.75
C LEU A 413 6.61 -1.93 -40.63
N ALA A 414 5.62 -2.48 -39.92
CA ALA A 414 4.35 -1.82 -39.66
C ALA A 414 4.55 -0.47 -38.95
N CYS A 415 5.42 -0.43 -37.94
CA CYS A 415 5.77 0.78 -37.19
C CYS A 415 6.36 1.87 -38.11
N LEU A 416 7.26 1.50 -39.01
CA LEU A 416 7.86 2.46 -39.97
C LEU A 416 6.88 2.92 -41.06
N VAL A 417 5.93 2.07 -41.45
CA VAL A 417 4.94 2.38 -42.50
C VAL A 417 3.77 3.19 -41.95
N ALA A 418 3.40 3.01 -40.67
CA ALA A 418 2.22 3.61 -40.05
C ALA A 418 2.09 5.14 -40.21
N PRO A 419 3.17 5.95 -40.08
CA PRO A 419 3.06 7.40 -40.26
C PRO A 419 2.76 7.86 -41.69
N VAL A 420 3.11 7.04 -42.69
CA VAL A 420 3.06 7.42 -44.12
C VAL A 420 1.89 6.74 -44.84
N TRP A 421 1.63 5.47 -44.52
CA TRP A 421 0.58 4.67 -45.14
C TRP A 421 -0.15 3.81 -44.10
N PRO A 422 -1.09 4.40 -43.33
CA PRO A 422 -1.80 3.71 -42.25
C PRO A 422 -2.52 2.42 -42.70
N TRP A 423 -3.09 2.41 -43.91
CA TRP A 423 -3.76 1.23 -44.47
C TRP A 423 -2.78 0.08 -44.75
N GLY A 424 -1.60 0.38 -45.30
CA GLY A 424 -0.56 -0.63 -45.49
C GLY A 424 -0.04 -1.14 -44.15
N ALA A 425 0.11 -0.24 -43.18
CA ALA A 425 0.47 -0.61 -41.81
C ALA A 425 -0.56 -1.55 -41.19
N ALA A 426 -1.87 -1.28 -41.33
CA ALA A 426 -2.93 -2.14 -40.84
C ALA A 426 -2.82 -3.57 -41.38
N VAL A 427 -2.55 -3.75 -42.68
CA VAL A 427 -2.33 -5.09 -43.27
C VAL A 427 -1.13 -5.77 -42.64
N THR A 428 0.01 -5.07 -42.53
CA THR A 428 1.22 -5.65 -41.93
C THR A 428 1.05 -5.99 -40.46
N VAL A 429 0.25 -5.20 -39.72
CA VAL A 429 -0.07 -5.44 -38.31
C VAL A 429 -0.85 -6.75 -38.15
N HIS A 430 -1.82 -7.05 -39.01
CA HIS A 430 -2.56 -8.32 -38.93
C HIS A 430 -1.65 -9.53 -39.21
N VAL A 431 -0.69 -9.40 -40.13
CA VAL A 431 0.33 -10.44 -40.38
C VAL A 431 1.22 -10.63 -39.15
N ALA A 432 1.58 -9.54 -38.46
CA ALA A 432 2.40 -9.59 -37.25
C ALA A 432 1.62 -10.10 -36.03
N TRP A 433 0.31 -9.84 -35.98
CA TRP A 433 -0.58 -10.22 -34.89
C TRP A 433 -0.74 -11.74 -34.78
N VAL A 434 -0.89 -12.47 -35.90
CA VAL A 434 -1.07 -13.93 -35.87
C VAL A 434 0.03 -14.67 -35.06
N PRO A 435 1.33 -14.50 -35.37
CA PRO A 435 2.38 -15.13 -34.57
C PRO A 435 2.46 -14.59 -33.14
N ALA A 436 2.12 -13.32 -32.89
CA ALA A 436 2.08 -12.76 -31.54
C ALA A 436 0.95 -13.39 -30.69
N ALA A 437 -0.24 -13.56 -31.27
CA ALA A 437 -1.35 -14.26 -30.65
C ALA A 437 -1.00 -15.73 -30.37
N CYS A 438 -0.31 -16.42 -31.28
CA CYS A 438 0.20 -17.76 -31.03
C CYS A 438 1.14 -17.82 -29.83
N ILE A 439 2.04 -16.83 -29.65
CA ILE A 439 2.91 -16.74 -28.46
C ILE A 439 2.06 -16.62 -27.19
N GLY A 440 1.05 -15.75 -27.19
CA GLY A 440 0.13 -15.58 -26.06
C GLY A 440 -0.63 -16.87 -25.71
N VAL A 441 -1.16 -17.57 -26.71
CA VAL A 441 -1.83 -18.88 -26.52
C VAL A 441 -0.88 -19.93 -25.98
N ILE A 442 0.37 -19.99 -26.46
CA ILE A 442 1.37 -20.92 -25.93
C ILE A 442 1.62 -20.62 -24.45
N ALA A 443 1.81 -19.35 -24.09
CA ALA A 443 2.06 -18.93 -22.72
C ALA A 443 0.91 -19.34 -21.79
N THR A 444 -0.32 -18.94 -22.10
CA THR A 444 -1.51 -19.26 -21.28
C THR A 444 -1.78 -20.76 -21.21
N THR A 445 -1.60 -21.49 -22.31
CA THR A 445 -1.75 -22.95 -22.32
C THR A 445 -0.70 -23.62 -21.44
N THR A 446 0.57 -23.20 -21.53
CA THR A 446 1.64 -23.79 -20.71
C THR A 446 1.51 -23.44 -19.23
N ALA A 447 0.99 -22.25 -18.92
CA ALA A 447 0.73 -21.82 -17.55
C ALA A 447 -0.43 -22.60 -16.90
N GLY A 448 -1.43 -22.99 -17.69
CA GLY A 448 -2.55 -23.83 -17.23
C GLY A 448 -2.25 -25.32 -17.08
N LEU A 449 -1.04 -25.79 -17.43
CA LEU A 449 -0.67 -27.20 -17.28
C LEU A 449 -0.37 -27.56 -15.82
N PRO A 450 -0.67 -28.81 -15.39
CA PRO A 450 -0.35 -29.24 -14.03
C PRO A 450 1.16 -29.17 -13.79
N ALA A 451 1.55 -28.67 -12.61
CA ALA A 451 2.93 -28.44 -12.22
C ALA A 451 3.72 -27.50 -13.15
N ALA A 452 3.04 -26.53 -13.79
CA ALA A 452 3.71 -25.52 -14.61
C ALA A 452 4.80 -24.75 -13.86
N GLU A 453 4.54 -24.49 -12.58
CA GLU A 453 5.53 -24.09 -11.60
C GLU A 453 5.58 -25.10 -10.46
N LEU A 454 6.79 -25.37 -9.99
CA LEU A 454 7.02 -26.07 -8.74
C LEU A 454 7.62 -25.09 -7.74
N ASP A 455 7.02 -24.98 -6.57
CA ASP A 455 7.58 -24.13 -5.52
C ASP A 455 8.98 -24.59 -5.13
N TRP A 456 9.80 -23.60 -4.83
CA TRP A 456 11.18 -23.77 -4.41
C TRP A 456 11.38 -23.09 -3.04
N PRO A 457 12.32 -23.57 -2.21
CA PRO A 457 12.61 -22.89 -0.95
C PRO A 457 12.89 -21.40 -1.13
N VAL A 458 12.38 -20.57 -0.23
CA VAL A 458 12.57 -19.11 -0.27
C VAL A 458 13.89 -18.67 0.36
N GLY A 459 14.37 -17.48 0.00
CA GLY A 459 15.51 -16.83 0.63
C GLY A 459 16.89 -17.39 0.26
N VAL A 460 17.85 -17.24 1.17
CA VAL A 460 19.27 -17.57 0.91
C VAL A 460 19.48 -19.06 0.68
N THR A 461 18.76 -19.91 1.40
CA THR A 461 18.83 -21.38 1.24
C THR A 461 18.37 -21.80 -0.14
N GLY A 462 17.22 -21.28 -0.59
CA GLY A 462 16.70 -21.49 -1.95
C GLY A 462 17.65 -21.04 -3.06
N THR A 463 18.20 -19.84 -2.90
CA THR A 463 19.17 -19.27 -3.85
C THR A 463 20.44 -20.12 -3.92
N ALA A 464 20.96 -20.55 -2.76
CA ALA A 464 22.17 -21.36 -2.67
C ALA A 464 21.97 -22.76 -3.28
N THR A 465 20.84 -23.42 -3.00
CA THR A 465 20.54 -24.75 -3.58
C THR A 465 20.30 -24.66 -5.09
N ALA A 466 19.61 -23.64 -5.58
CA ALA A 466 19.48 -23.36 -7.02
C ALA A 466 20.86 -23.15 -7.67
N GLY A 467 21.72 -22.34 -7.05
CA GLY A 467 23.11 -22.14 -7.48
C GLY A 467 23.93 -23.44 -7.54
N LEU A 468 23.83 -24.30 -6.52
CA LEU A 468 24.51 -25.60 -6.47
C LEU A 468 24.03 -26.54 -7.58
N VAL A 469 22.72 -26.61 -7.82
CA VAL A 469 22.15 -27.40 -8.92
C VAL A 469 22.64 -26.86 -10.26
N SER A 470 22.56 -25.55 -10.49
CA SER A 470 23.05 -24.93 -11.73
C SER A 470 24.52 -25.23 -11.99
N LEU A 471 25.37 -25.13 -10.95
CA LEU A 471 26.79 -25.49 -11.03
C LEU A 471 27.00 -26.99 -11.29
N ALA A 472 26.25 -27.87 -10.63
CA ALA A 472 26.34 -29.31 -10.84
C ALA A 472 25.92 -29.72 -12.25
N VAL A 473 24.84 -29.15 -12.79
CA VAL A 473 24.39 -29.36 -14.17
C VAL A 473 25.44 -28.84 -15.16
N ALA A 474 25.92 -27.61 -14.98
CA ALA A 474 26.98 -27.04 -15.81
C ALA A 474 28.26 -27.91 -15.80
N ALA A 475 28.70 -28.37 -14.62
CA ALA A 475 29.84 -29.26 -14.47
C ALA A 475 29.59 -30.62 -15.14
N ALA A 476 28.37 -31.17 -15.08
CA ALA A 476 28.03 -32.45 -15.70
C ALA A 476 28.06 -32.39 -17.24
N VAL A 477 27.63 -31.27 -17.82
CA VAL A 477 27.70 -31.01 -19.27
C VAL A 477 29.17 -31.04 -19.74
N LEU A 478 30.08 -30.45 -18.95
CA LEU A 478 31.51 -30.40 -19.26
C LEU A 478 32.26 -31.71 -18.92
N ALA A 479 31.81 -32.45 -17.90
CA ALA A 479 32.41 -33.71 -17.48
C ALA A 479 32.14 -34.86 -18.46
N ARG A 480 32.91 -35.96 -18.35
CA ARG A 480 32.77 -37.18 -19.17
C ARG A 480 32.61 -38.43 -18.28
N GLY A 481 32.01 -39.49 -18.84
CA GLY A 481 31.91 -40.80 -18.19
C GLY A 481 31.14 -40.79 -16.86
N ARG A 482 31.62 -41.54 -15.87
CA ARG A 482 30.95 -41.72 -14.56
C ARG A 482 30.82 -40.42 -13.76
N ALA A 483 31.72 -39.45 -13.94
CA ALA A 483 31.65 -38.16 -13.25
C ALA A 483 30.39 -37.36 -13.65
N ARG A 484 30.01 -37.39 -14.93
CA ARG A 484 28.77 -36.78 -15.42
C ARG A 484 27.54 -37.40 -14.74
N ALA A 485 27.45 -38.73 -14.72
CA ALA A 485 26.31 -39.43 -14.12
C ALA A 485 26.17 -39.08 -12.63
N ARG A 486 27.28 -39.04 -11.87
CA ARG A 486 27.28 -38.66 -10.45
C ARG A 486 26.80 -37.21 -10.24
N LEU A 487 27.26 -36.27 -11.07
CA LEU A 487 26.86 -34.86 -10.98
C LEU A 487 25.38 -34.66 -11.32
N LEU A 488 24.87 -35.35 -12.36
CA LEU A 488 23.45 -35.30 -12.71
C LEU A 488 22.57 -35.93 -11.62
N VAL A 489 23.00 -37.06 -11.04
CA VAL A 489 22.28 -37.67 -9.91
C VAL A 489 22.29 -36.73 -8.71
N ALA A 490 23.43 -36.12 -8.36
CA ALA A 490 23.50 -35.14 -7.27
C ALA A 490 22.59 -33.94 -7.52
N ALA A 491 22.61 -33.37 -8.73
CA ALA A 491 21.72 -32.28 -9.12
C ALA A 491 20.24 -32.69 -9.01
N ALA A 492 19.87 -33.85 -9.56
CA ALA A 492 18.51 -34.38 -9.48
C ALA A 492 18.07 -34.64 -8.02
N SER A 493 18.95 -35.17 -7.18
CA SER A 493 18.67 -35.38 -5.75
C SER A 493 18.42 -34.06 -5.02
N VAL A 494 19.18 -33.01 -5.31
CA VAL A 494 18.95 -31.67 -4.72
C VAL A 494 17.66 -31.05 -5.24
N VAL A 495 17.32 -31.22 -6.52
CA VAL A 495 16.02 -30.78 -7.07
C VAL A 495 14.86 -31.50 -6.40
N VAL A 496 14.91 -32.84 -6.33
CA VAL A 496 13.88 -33.65 -5.67
C VAL A 496 13.76 -33.30 -4.18
N LEU A 497 14.88 -33.10 -3.49
CA LEU A 497 14.86 -32.68 -2.09
C LEU A 497 14.33 -31.25 -1.93
N GLY A 498 14.73 -30.31 -2.78
CA GLY A 498 14.29 -28.91 -2.74
C GLY A 498 12.78 -28.79 -2.98
N VAL A 499 12.27 -29.43 -4.04
CA VAL A 499 10.84 -29.53 -4.30
C VAL A 499 10.14 -30.29 -3.17
N GLY A 500 10.69 -31.41 -2.71
CA GLY A 500 10.12 -32.21 -1.63
C GLY A 500 10.01 -31.47 -0.30
N VAL A 501 10.99 -30.66 0.06
CA VAL A 501 10.98 -29.84 1.28
C VAL A 501 9.82 -28.83 1.28
N VAL A 502 9.35 -28.38 0.11
CA VAL A 502 8.22 -27.46 0.00
C VAL A 502 6.91 -28.20 -0.24
N ALA A 503 6.90 -29.16 -1.17
CA ALA A 503 5.71 -29.90 -1.57
C ALA A 503 5.23 -30.87 -0.49
N VAL A 504 6.12 -31.55 0.24
CA VAL A 504 5.71 -32.54 1.26
C VAL A 504 4.96 -31.87 2.41
N PRO A 505 5.45 -30.79 3.05
CA PRO A 505 4.68 -30.09 4.07
C PRO A 505 3.32 -29.62 3.54
N ARG A 506 3.25 -29.07 2.32
CA ARG A 506 1.97 -28.64 1.72
C ARG A 506 1.01 -29.80 1.51
N LEU A 507 1.47 -30.93 0.96
CA LEU A 507 0.66 -32.13 0.77
C LEU A 507 0.21 -32.74 2.11
N VAL A 508 1.07 -32.70 3.13
CA VAL A 508 0.72 -33.14 4.49
C VAL A 508 -0.35 -32.24 5.08
N VAL A 509 -0.16 -30.91 5.01
CA VAL A 509 -1.14 -29.92 5.50
C VAL A 509 -2.47 -30.08 4.76
N GLN A 510 -2.47 -30.10 3.42
CA GLN A 510 -3.65 -30.38 2.59
C GLN A 510 -4.34 -31.70 2.97
N GLY A 511 -3.58 -32.76 3.22
CA GLY A 511 -4.10 -34.05 3.67
C GLY A 511 -4.72 -34.04 5.07
N THR A 512 -4.41 -33.03 5.89
CA THR A 512 -4.99 -32.85 7.23
C THR A 512 -6.22 -31.93 7.25
N VAL A 513 -6.47 -31.18 6.18
CA VAL A 513 -7.65 -30.30 6.08
C VAL A 513 -8.93 -31.14 6.11
N PRO A 514 -9.90 -30.81 6.97
CA PRO A 514 -11.20 -31.48 6.98
C PRO A 514 -11.92 -31.35 5.62
N GLY A 515 -12.15 -32.48 4.94
CA GLY A 515 -12.82 -32.49 3.63
C GLY A 515 -14.30 -32.06 3.67
N ASP A 516 -14.88 -31.98 4.87
CA ASP A 516 -16.24 -31.54 5.20
C ASP A 516 -16.28 -30.13 5.81
N TRP A 517 -15.26 -29.30 5.56
CA TRP A 517 -15.24 -27.91 6.02
C TRP A 517 -16.50 -27.13 5.61
N SER A 518 -16.95 -26.24 6.50
CA SER A 518 -18.14 -25.39 6.28
C SER A 518 -17.82 -23.90 6.31
N VAL A 519 -16.90 -23.46 7.18
CA VAL A 519 -16.42 -22.08 7.25
C VAL A 519 -14.90 -22.08 7.31
N VAL A 520 -14.23 -21.22 6.53
CA VAL A 520 -12.77 -21.08 6.56
C VAL A 520 -12.39 -19.60 6.60
N ALA A 521 -11.58 -19.19 7.56
CA ALA A 521 -10.87 -17.91 7.50
C ALA A 521 -9.50 -18.13 6.86
N CYS A 522 -9.29 -17.53 5.69
CA CYS A 522 -8.03 -17.61 4.96
C CYS A 522 -6.97 -16.70 5.59
N ASP A 523 -5.72 -17.17 5.66
CA ASP A 523 -4.59 -16.31 5.99
C ASP A 523 -4.16 -15.51 4.75
N VAL A 524 -4.82 -14.37 4.55
CA VAL A 524 -4.57 -13.40 3.48
C VAL A 524 -3.65 -12.27 3.90
N GLY A 525 -2.90 -12.43 5.00
CA GLY A 525 -2.13 -11.34 5.58
C GLY A 525 -3.01 -10.36 6.33
N GLN A 526 -2.87 -9.07 6.05
CA GLN A 526 -3.63 -8.03 6.74
C GLN A 526 -4.94 -7.77 5.99
N GLY A 527 -5.99 -8.46 6.42
CA GLY A 527 -7.34 -8.32 5.88
C GLY A 527 -8.23 -9.51 6.18
N ASP A 528 -9.39 -9.55 5.55
CA ASP A 528 -10.36 -10.63 5.71
C ASP A 528 -10.67 -11.32 4.38
N ALA A 529 -10.73 -12.65 4.45
CA ALA A 529 -11.26 -13.50 3.41
C ALA A 529 -11.85 -14.75 4.07
N VAL A 530 -13.17 -14.90 4.00
CA VAL A 530 -13.89 -15.99 4.68
C VAL A 530 -14.72 -16.79 3.69
N LEU A 531 -14.39 -18.07 3.56
CA LEU A 531 -15.14 -19.02 2.72
C LEU A 531 -16.25 -19.68 3.53
N VAL A 532 -17.40 -19.87 2.89
CA VAL A 532 -18.57 -20.53 3.46
C VAL A 532 -19.13 -21.51 2.43
N ARG A 533 -19.48 -22.73 2.85
CA ARG A 533 -20.15 -23.71 1.99
C ARG A 533 -21.02 -24.69 2.77
N ASP A 534 -21.90 -25.38 2.05
CA ASP A 534 -22.60 -26.58 2.54
C ASP A 534 -21.89 -27.85 2.05
N GLY A 535 -21.08 -28.49 2.91
CA GLY A 535 -20.46 -29.78 2.61
C GLY A 535 -19.56 -29.73 1.37
N LYS A 536 -19.96 -30.36 0.25
CA LYS A 536 -19.25 -30.28 -1.05
C LYS A 536 -20.02 -29.45 -2.10
N GLY A 537 -20.95 -28.61 -1.63
CA GLY A 537 -21.80 -27.79 -2.47
C GLY A 537 -21.17 -26.47 -2.91
N PRO A 538 -22.02 -25.53 -3.38
CA PRO A 538 -21.61 -24.18 -3.79
C PRO A 538 -20.82 -23.44 -2.70
N VAL A 539 -19.89 -22.58 -3.11
CA VAL A 539 -18.99 -21.83 -2.23
C VAL A 539 -19.27 -20.33 -2.31
N ALA A 540 -19.39 -19.70 -1.15
CA ALA A 540 -19.38 -18.25 -1.02
C ALA A 540 -18.04 -17.78 -0.45
N LEU A 541 -17.54 -16.65 -0.95
CA LEU A 541 -16.37 -15.96 -0.42
C LEU A 541 -16.81 -14.58 0.09
N VAL A 542 -16.57 -14.31 1.37
CA VAL A 542 -16.82 -13.00 2.00
C VAL A 542 -15.48 -12.29 2.13
N ASP A 543 -15.33 -11.19 1.39
CA ASP A 543 -14.08 -10.43 1.21
C ASP A 543 -12.91 -11.24 0.63
N THR A 544 -11.88 -10.53 0.19
CA THR A 544 -10.75 -11.10 -0.56
C THR A 544 -9.38 -10.85 0.10
N GLY A 545 -9.28 -9.93 1.06
CA GLY A 545 -7.98 -9.48 1.57
C GLY A 545 -7.28 -8.50 0.62
N ASP A 546 -6.01 -8.22 0.89
CA ASP A 546 -5.15 -7.36 0.05
C ASP A 546 -4.02 -8.11 -0.70
N ASP A 547 -3.87 -9.41 -0.47
CA ASP A 547 -2.81 -10.27 -1.04
C ASP A 547 -3.40 -11.38 -1.92
N GLU A 548 -3.41 -11.15 -3.25
CA GLU A 548 -3.85 -12.12 -4.25
C GLU A 548 -3.14 -13.49 -4.16
N PRO A 549 -1.79 -13.56 -4.13
CA PRO A 549 -1.09 -14.82 -3.90
C PRO A 549 -1.54 -15.56 -2.64
N ALA A 550 -1.80 -14.86 -1.53
CA ALA A 550 -2.26 -15.47 -0.29
C ALA A 550 -3.66 -16.06 -0.41
N LEU A 551 -4.58 -15.32 -1.03
CA LEU A 551 -5.93 -15.82 -1.31
C LEU A 551 -5.89 -17.07 -2.21
N ARG A 552 -5.09 -17.05 -3.29
CA ARG A 552 -4.92 -18.22 -4.17
C ARG A 552 -4.38 -19.43 -3.42
N ARG A 553 -3.38 -19.26 -2.54
CA ARG A 553 -2.86 -20.35 -1.68
C ARG A 553 -3.95 -20.95 -0.79
N CYS A 554 -4.83 -20.13 -0.21
CA CYS A 554 -5.94 -20.62 0.59
C CYS A 554 -6.95 -21.43 -0.25
N LEU A 555 -7.32 -20.92 -1.43
CA LEU A 555 -8.23 -21.60 -2.34
C LEU A 555 -7.64 -22.94 -2.81
N ASP A 556 -6.35 -22.97 -3.12
CA ASP A 556 -5.62 -24.19 -3.53
C ASP A 556 -5.48 -25.20 -2.38
N LEU A 557 -5.28 -24.72 -1.14
CA LEU A 557 -5.28 -25.55 0.08
C LEU A 557 -6.62 -26.27 0.26
N LEU A 558 -7.72 -25.61 -0.08
CA LEU A 558 -9.09 -26.13 0.10
C LEU A 558 -9.65 -26.82 -1.15
N GLY A 559 -8.97 -26.73 -2.30
CA GLY A 559 -9.44 -27.24 -3.59
C GLY A 559 -10.65 -26.50 -4.14
N VAL A 560 -10.71 -25.17 -3.97
CA VAL A 560 -11.82 -24.32 -4.44
C VAL A 560 -11.49 -23.77 -5.83
N GLU A 561 -12.12 -24.33 -6.86
CA GLU A 561 -11.93 -23.91 -8.25
C GLU A 561 -12.93 -22.82 -8.69
N ARG A 562 -14.07 -22.70 -8.01
CA ARG A 562 -15.17 -21.79 -8.37
C ARG A 562 -15.76 -21.12 -7.12
N VAL A 563 -16.17 -19.86 -7.28
CA VAL A 563 -16.91 -19.07 -6.27
C VAL A 563 -18.30 -18.75 -6.81
N ASP A 564 -19.34 -19.35 -6.23
CA ASP A 564 -20.72 -19.16 -6.67
C ASP A 564 -21.32 -17.83 -6.22
N LEU A 565 -20.80 -17.27 -5.12
CA LEU A 565 -21.22 -16.01 -4.53
C LEU A 565 -20.03 -15.29 -3.87
N LEU A 566 -19.58 -14.18 -4.45
CA LEU A 566 -18.67 -13.25 -3.80
C LEU A 566 -19.47 -12.21 -3.02
N VAL A 567 -19.08 -11.91 -1.79
CA VAL A 567 -19.69 -10.85 -0.96
C VAL A 567 -18.57 -9.90 -0.56
N LEU A 568 -18.53 -8.70 -1.15
CA LEU A 568 -17.61 -7.64 -0.75
C LEU A 568 -18.31 -6.73 0.24
N THR A 569 -17.88 -6.78 1.49
CA THR A 569 -18.56 -6.09 2.58
C THR A 569 -18.47 -4.58 2.44
N HIS A 570 -17.28 -4.05 2.10
CA HIS A 570 -16.99 -2.65 1.81
C HIS A 570 -15.68 -2.54 1.02
N PHE A 571 -15.34 -1.32 0.54
CA PHE A 571 -14.27 -1.11 -0.46
C PHE A 571 -12.91 -0.72 0.12
N ASP A 572 -12.65 -0.97 1.41
CA ASP A 572 -11.29 -0.78 1.91
C ASP A 572 -10.37 -1.90 1.44
N ARG A 573 -9.09 -1.54 1.29
CA ARG A 573 -8.11 -2.32 0.51
C ARG A 573 -7.90 -3.73 1.06
N ASP A 574 -7.98 -3.89 2.37
CA ASP A 574 -7.89 -5.14 3.12
C ASP A 574 -9.12 -6.05 3.00
N HIS A 575 -10.12 -5.64 2.21
CA HIS A 575 -11.30 -6.44 1.87
C HIS A 575 -11.44 -6.69 0.35
N VAL A 576 -11.07 -5.71 -0.48
CA VAL A 576 -11.25 -5.79 -1.95
C VAL A 576 -9.94 -5.83 -2.75
N GLY A 577 -8.79 -5.79 -2.08
CA GLY A 577 -7.48 -5.67 -2.73
C GLY A 577 -7.04 -6.89 -3.53
N ALA A 578 -7.67 -8.05 -3.30
CA ALA A 578 -7.35 -9.32 -3.97
C ALA A 578 -8.47 -9.86 -4.86
N VAL A 579 -9.41 -9.01 -5.30
CA VAL A 579 -10.51 -9.38 -6.21
C VAL A 579 -10.01 -10.01 -7.51
N GLY A 580 -8.89 -9.53 -8.06
CA GLY A 580 -8.28 -10.08 -9.27
C GLY A 580 -7.90 -11.56 -9.19
N ALA A 581 -7.73 -12.12 -7.99
CA ALA A 581 -7.46 -13.55 -7.82
C ALA A 581 -8.70 -14.43 -8.09
N VAL A 582 -9.91 -13.88 -7.96
CA VAL A 582 -11.18 -14.62 -8.00
C VAL A 582 -12.17 -14.13 -9.04
N ALA A 583 -11.95 -12.98 -9.68
CA ALA A 583 -12.87 -12.40 -10.67
C ALA A 583 -13.25 -13.41 -11.78
N ASP A 584 -12.26 -14.05 -12.41
CA ASP A 584 -12.47 -15.00 -13.53
C ASP A 584 -13.16 -16.33 -13.14
N ARG A 585 -13.36 -16.58 -11.84
CA ARG A 585 -13.97 -17.81 -11.32
C ARG A 585 -15.22 -17.54 -10.47
N THR A 586 -15.74 -16.31 -10.52
CA THR A 586 -16.90 -15.86 -9.75
C THR A 586 -18.12 -15.75 -10.65
N ASP A 587 -19.27 -16.29 -10.24
CA ASP A 587 -20.51 -16.15 -11.03
C ASP A 587 -21.29 -14.87 -10.69
N ARG A 588 -21.39 -14.57 -9.39
CA ARG A 588 -22.24 -13.52 -8.82
C ARG A 588 -21.48 -12.80 -7.71
N ALA A 589 -21.61 -11.48 -7.65
CA ALA A 589 -21.04 -10.66 -6.61
C ALA A 589 -22.10 -9.76 -5.96
N LEU A 590 -22.16 -9.78 -4.63
CA LEU A 590 -22.87 -8.79 -3.82
C LEU A 590 -21.85 -7.78 -3.29
N VAL A 591 -22.13 -6.50 -3.50
CA VAL A 591 -21.26 -5.41 -3.04
C VAL A 591 -22.00 -4.47 -2.11
N GLY A 592 -21.27 -3.96 -1.11
CA GLY A 592 -21.75 -2.88 -0.26
C GLY A 592 -21.97 -1.57 -1.04
N PRO A 593 -22.54 -0.54 -0.40
CA PRO A 593 -22.66 0.79 -0.99
C PRO A 593 -21.31 1.40 -1.36
N VAL A 594 -21.24 1.97 -2.56
CA VAL A 594 -20.04 2.64 -3.11
C VAL A 594 -19.93 4.04 -2.52
N GLY A 595 -18.75 4.40 -2.00
CA GLY A 595 -18.53 5.69 -1.33
C GLY A 595 -17.56 6.62 -2.05
N ARG A 596 -16.65 6.08 -2.86
CA ARG A 596 -15.55 6.82 -3.49
C ARG A 596 -15.49 6.51 -5.00
N PRO A 597 -15.08 7.46 -5.86
CA PRO A 597 -14.85 7.20 -7.28
C PRO A 597 -13.79 6.13 -7.57
N GLU A 598 -12.90 5.86 -6.60
CA GLU A 598 -11.85 4.84 -6.71
C GLU A 598 -12.41 3.41 -6.62
N ASP A 599 -13.54 3.24 -5.93
CA ASP A 599 -14.24 1.97 -5.73
C ASP A 599 -14.80 1.41 -7.07
N ASP A 600 -15.14 2.30 -8.02
CA ASP A 600 -15.62 1.96 -9.38
C ASP A 600 -14.63 1.10 -10.16
N ARG A 601 -13.34 1.10 -9.77
CA ARG A 601 -12.34 0.24 -10.40
C ARG A 601 -12.62 -1.24 -10.12
N VAL A 602 -12.95 -1.57 -8.87
CA VAL A 602 -13.22 -2.95 -8.44
C VAL A 602 -14.50 -3.46 -9.12
N LEU A 603 -15.49 -2.58 -9.27
CA LEU A 603 -16.73 -2.91 -9.96
C LEU A 603 -16.48 -3.21 -11.44
N ARG A 604 -15.72 -2.34 -12.13
CA ARG A 604 -15.35 -2.58 -13.54
C ARG A 604 -14.57 -3.87 -13.73
N GLU A 605 -13.66 -4.19 -12.82
CA GLU A 605 -12.91 -5.44 -12.86
C GLU A 605 -13.81 -6.68 -12.79
N LEU A 606 -14.84 -6.66 -11.94
CA LEU A 606 -15.86 -7.71 -11.87
C LEU A 606 -16.78 -7.74 -13.10
N GLU A 607 -17.19 -6.59 -13.60
CA GLU A 607 -18.02 -6.47 -14.81
C GLU A 607 -17.29 -6.96 -16.06
N ASP A 608 -16.02 -6.60 -16.22
CA ASP A 608 -15.15 -7.02 -17.33
C ASP A 608 -14.92 -8.54 -17.32
N ALA A 609 -14.89 -9.15 -16.13
CA ALA A 609 -14.85 -10.61 -15.94
C ALA A 609 -16.22 -11.30 -16.18
N GLY A 610 -17.29 -10.54 -16.40
CA GLY A 610 -18.63 -11.06 -16.69
C GLY A 610 -19.43 -11.49 -15.45
N VAL A 611 -19.10 -10.99 -14.26
CA VAL A 611 -19.76 -11.32 -13.00
C VAL A 611 -21.12 -10.61 -12.89
N ASP A 612 -22.19 -11.31 -12.46
CA ASP A 612 -23.49 -10.68 -12.15
C ASP A 612 -23.39 -9.92 -10.81
N LEU A 613 -23.15 -8.61 -10.93
CA LEU A 613 -22.94 -7.67 -9.84
C LEU A 613 -24.26 -7.08 -9.34
N ARG A 614 -24.48 -7.12 -8.02
CA ARG A 614 -25.64 -6.49 -7.36
C ARG A 614 -25.26 -5.82 -6.06
N THR A 615 -25.92 -4.71 -5.73
CA THR A 615 -25.80 -4.09 -4.40
C THR A 615 -26.62 -4.88 -3.38
N GLY A 616 -26.03 -5.17 -2.23
CA GLY A 616 -26.69 -5.90 -1.14
C GLY A 616 -27.25 -4.97 -0.04
N ASP A 617 -28.39 -5.36 0.53
CA ASP A 617 -29.04 -4.70 1.68
C ASP A 617 -29.75 -5.74 2.58
N ASP A 618 -30.35 -5.30 3.69
CA ASP A 618 -31.08 -6.16 4.65
C ASP A 618 -32.32 -6.88 4.09
N GLY A 619 -32.73 -6.58 2.85
CA GLY A 619 -33.75 -7.33 2.11
C GLY A 619 -33.19 -8.46 1.25
N THR A 620 -31.86 -8.53 1.09
CA THR A 620 -31.21 -9.47 0.18
C THR A 620 -30.97 -10.82 0.85
N ALA A 621 -31.50 -11.89 0.25
CA ALA A 621 -31.35 -13.25 0.77
C ALA A 621 -31.28 -14.31 -0.33
N GLY A 622 -30.80 -15.50 0.02
CA GLY A 622 -30.72 -16.63 -0.90
C GLY A 622 -30.29 -17.93 -0.24
N THR A 623 -29.84 -18.86 -1.08
CA THR A 623 -29.36 -20.18 -0.67
C THR A 623 -28.03 -20.52 -1.34
N LEU A 624 -27.15 -21.16 -0.58
CA LEU A 624 -25.89 -21.73 -1.04
C LEU A 624 -25.94 -23.24 -0.80
N GLY A 625 -26.41 -23.99 -1.80
CA GLY A 625 -26.81 -25.39 -1.58
C GLY A 625 -27.97 -25.48 -0.59
N ARG A 626 -27.79 -26.21 0.53
CA ARG A 626 -28.77 -26.31 1.61
C ARG A 626 -28.56 -25.28 2.72
N LEU A 627 -27.53 -24.44 2.63
CA LEU A 627 -27.30 -23.33 3.56
C LEU A 627 -28.18 -22.14 3.12
N ARG A 628 -28.97 -21.59 4.05
CA ARG A 628 -29.70 -20.33 3.82
C ARG A 628 -28.80 -19.19 4.24
N TRP A 629 -28.80 -18.11 3.46
CA TRP A 629 -28.09 -16.90 3.80
C TRP A 629 -29.00 -15.68 3.62
N ARG A 630 -28.79 -14.67 4.44
CA ARG A 630 -29.40 -13.34 4.28
C ARG A 630 -28.41 -12.27 4.70
N LEU A 631 -28.51 -11.11 4.09
CA LEU A 631 -27.89 -9.90 4.60
C LEU A 631 -28.81 -9.31 5.66
N VAL A 632 -28.25 -8.90 6.79
CA VAL A 632 -29.00 -8.26 7.89
C VAL A 632 -28.63 -6.79 8.07
N TRP A 633 -27.64 -6.32 7.32
CA TRP A 633 -27.14 -4.95 7.29
C TRP A 633 -26.40 -4.71 5.96
N PRO A 634 -26.41 -3.48 5.41
CA PRO A 634 -27.10 -2.28 5.89
C PRO A 634 -28.60 -2.26 5.58
N PRO A 635 -29.40 -1.44 6.27
CA PRO A 635 -30.80 -1.23 5.93
C PRO A 635 -30.97 -0.71 4.50
N ALA A 636 -31.99 -1.18 3.79
CA ALA A 636 -32.31 -0.70 2.45
C ALA A 636 -32.39 0.85 2.40
N GLY A 637 -31.69 1.45 1.44
CA GLY A 637 -31.62 2.91 1.28
C GLY A 637 -30.68 3.63 2.26
N ALA A 638 -29.87 2.92 3.04
CA ALA A 638 -28.83 3.55 3.85
C ALA A 638 -27.77 4.24 2.97
N ALA A 639 -27.53 5.52 3.23
CA ALA A 639 -26.51 6.33 2.54
C ALA A 639 -25.10 6.19 3.15
N ALA A 640 -24.88 5.20 4.03
CA ALA A 640 -23.58 4.98 4.66
C ALA A 640 -22.60 4.38 3.64
N SER A 641 -21.33 4.74 3.73
CA SER A 641 -20.22 4.15 2.97
C SER A 641 -19.07 3.78 3.90
N GLY A 642 -18.18 2.89 3.47
CA GLY A 642 -17.06 2.39 4.29
C GLY A 642 -17.52 1.39 5.35
N ASN A 643 -16.82 1.33 6.49
CA ASN A 643 -17.03 0.33 7.55
C ASN A 643 -18.47 0.28 8.07
N ASP A 644 -19.15 1.42 8.22
CA ASP A 644 -20.54 1.47 8.69
C ASP A 644 -21.56 0.93 7.67
N ALA A 645 -21.12 0.74 6.43
CA ALA A 645 -21.88 0.16 5.34
C ALA A 645 -21.53 -1.31 5.08
N SER A 646 -20.66 -1.91 5.90
CA SER A 646 -20.23 -3.31 5.74
C SER A 646 -21.44 -4.23 5.63
N LEU A 647 -21.51 -5.03 4.56
CA LEU A 647 -22.52 -6.07 4.45
C LEU A 647 -22.35 -7.09 5.60
N VAL A 648 -23.40 -7.28 6.40
CA VAL A 648 -23.40 -8.33 7.43
C VAL A 648 -24.15 -9.54 6.92
N LEU A 649 -23.42 -10.62 6.69
CA LEU A 649 -23.96 -11.88 6.21
C LEU A 649 -24.33 -12.78 7.41
N GLU A 650 -25.56 -13.27 7.44
CA GLU A 650 -26.00 -14.30 8.36
C GLU A 650 -26.31 -15.59 7.58
N THR A 651 -25.75 -16.71 8.05
CA THR A 651 -25.96 -18.04 7.48
C THR A 651 -26.58 -18.99 8.50
N ALA A 652 -27.57 -19.75 8.05
CA ALA A 652 -28.30 -20.70 8.88
C ALA A 652 -28.57 -21.99 8.13
N ALA A 653 -28.63 -23.10 8.86
CA ALA A 653 -29.01 -24.39 8.29
C ALA A 653 -30.41 -24.31 7.64
N GLY A 654 -30.51 -24.78 6.39
CA GLY A 654 -31.78 -25.05 5.73
C GLY A 654 -32.28 -26.47 6.02
N PRO A 655 -33.50 -26.80 5.57
CA PRO A 655 -34.06 -28.14 5.70
C PRO A 655 -33.12 -29.19 5.08
N GLY A 656 -32.73 -30.21 5.87
CA GLY A 656 -31.84 -31.28 5.41
C GLY A 656 -30.33 -30.96 5.46
N CYS A 657 -29.92 -29.86 6.09
CA CYS A 657 -28.51 -29.58 6.40
C CYS A 657 -28.16 -29.86 7.87
N GLU A 658 -28.16 -31.13 8.26
CA GLU A 658 -27.88 -31.57 9.63
C GLU A 658 -26.44 -31.29 10.09
N HIS A 659 -25.51 -31.02 9.18
CA HIS A 659 -24.10 -30.78 9.49
C HIS A 659 -23.61 -29.39 9.06
N CYS A 660 -24.50 -28.46 8.71
CA CYS A 660 -24.11 -27.08 8.40
C CYS A 660 -23.59 -26.36 9.64
N VAL A 661 -22.59 -25.51 9.47
CA VAL A 661 -22.15 -24.55 10.49
C VAL A 661 -22.84 -23.21 10.22
N SER A 662 -23.56 -22.70 11.21
CA SER A 662 -24.21 -21.39 11.14
C SER A 662 -23.22 -20.27 11.47
N GLY A 663 -23.37 -19.11 10.82
CA GLY A 663 -22.39 -18.03 10.89
C GLY A 663 -23.01 -16.64 10.89
N VAL A 664 -22.37 -15.70 11.59
CA VAL A 664 -22.62 -14.26 11.42
C VAL A 664 -21.29 -13.59 11.10
N PHE A 665 -21.23 -12.93 9.95
CA PHE A 665 -20.02 -12.27 9.44
C PHE A 665 -20.19 -10.77 9.53
N LEU A 666 -19.60 -10.15 10.56
CA LEU A 666 -19.91 -8.77 10.96
C LEU A 666 -19.25 -7.68 10.10
N GLY A 667 -18.43 -8.05 9.11
CA GLY A 667 -17.61 -7.09 8.36
C GLY A 667 -16.80 -6.20 9.31
N ASP A 668 -16.74 -4.91 9.03
CA ASP A 668 -15.94 -3.96 9.79
C ASP A 668 -16.78 -2.93 10.57
N LEU A 669 -18.04 -3.30 10.84
CA LEU A 669 -18.97 -2.44 11.58
C LEU A 669 -18.38 -1.95 12.91
N GLY A 670 -18.48 -0.65 13.15
CA GLY A 670 -18.16 -0.05 14.44
C GLY A 670 -19.21 -0.32 15.52
N GLU A 671 -18.88 -0.05 16.78
CA GLU A 671 -19.70 -0.38 17.95
C GLU A 671 -21.12 0.22 17.87
N ARG A 672 -21.26 1.43 17.30
CA ARG A 672 -22.57 2.07 17.11
C ARG A 672 -23.46 1.30 16.15
N SER A 673 -22.91 0.86 15.02
CA SER A 673 -23.62 0.10 14.00
C SER A 673 -23.91 -1.31 14.51
N GLN A 674 -22.98 -1.93 15.25
CA GLN A 674 -23.21 -3.20 15.97
C GLN A 674 -24.39 -3.11 16.96
N ARG A 675 -24.50 -2.03 17.74
CA ARG A 675 -25.64 -1.82 18.66
C ARG A 675 -26.98 -1.72 17.94
N ARG A 676 -27.00 -1.13 16.74
CA ARG A 676 -28.21 -1.01 15.90
C ARG A 676 -28.54 -2.31 15.17
N LEU A 677 -27.53 -3.09 14.82
CA LEU A 677 -27.65 -4.44 14.27
C LEU A 677 -28.19 -5.42 15.31
N ARG A 678 -27.82 -5.28 16.59
CA ARG A 678 -28.16 -6.21 17.66
C ARG A 678 -29.64 -6.64 17.74
N PRO A 679 -30.66 -5.76 17.63
CA PRO A 679 -32.06 -6.19 17.59
C PRO A 679 -32.46 -6.96 16.32
N LEU A 680 -31.67 -6.91 15.25
CA LEU A 680 -31.95 -7.55 13.95
C LEU A 680 -31.38 -8.98 13.86
N VAL A 681 -30.40 -9.31 14.72
CA VAL A 681 -29.78 -10.65 14.74
C VAL A 681 -30.45 -11.51 15.80
N GLU A 682 -31.26 -12.46 15.33
CA GLU A 682 -32.09 -13.32 16.20
C GLU A 682 -31.43 -14.68 16.50
N THR A 683 -30.38 -15.06 15.76
CA THR A 683 -29.77 -16.38 15.88
C THR A 683 -28.56 -16.39 16.82
N ARG A 684 -28.30 -17.57 17.39
CA ARG A 684 -27.03 -17.91 18.05
C ARG A 684 -26.20 -18.72 17.06
N PRO A 685 -25.26 -18.09 16.34
CA PRO A 685 -24.48 -18.80 15.33
C PRO A 685 -23.40 -19.66 15.99
N ASP A 686 -22.92 -20.66 15.26
CA ASP A 686 -21.77 -21.46 15.65
C ASP A 686 -20.46 -20.68 15.53
N VAL A 687 -20.40 -19.80 14.53
CA VAL A 687 -19.22 -18.99 14.20
C VAL A 687 -19.60 -17.52 14.09
N VAL A 688 -18.77 -16.64 14.66
CA VAL A 688 -18.82 -15.20 14.38
C VAL A 688 -17.50 -14.77 13.75
N LYS A 689 -17.54 -14.11 12.58
CA LYS A 689 -16.39 -13.30 12.16
C LYS A 689 -16.44 -12.00 12.94
N VAL A 690 -15.42 -11.78 13.76
CA VAL A 690 -15.32 -10.64 14.67
C VAL A 690 -15.20 -9.37 13.84
N ALA A 691 -15.87 -8.30 14.28
CA ALA A 691 -15.91 -7.08 13.48
C ALA A 691 -14.54 -6.40 13.44
N HIS A 692 -14.20 -5.77 12.34
CA HIS A 692 -13.07 -4.83 12.24
C HIS A 692 -11.75 -5.41 12.75
N HIS A 693 -11.45 -6.65 12.31
CA HIS A 693 -10.25 -7.41 12.70
C HIS A 693 -10.01 -7.52 14.23
N GLY A 694 -11.05 -7.31 15.05
CA GLY A 694 -10.94 -7.24 16.51
C GLY A 694 -10.40 -5.92 17.05
N SER A 695 -10.71 -4.78 16.42
CA SER A 695 -10.42 -3.43 16.91
C SER A 695 -11.03 -3.15 18.29
N SER A 696 -10.79 -1.99 18.91
CA SER A 696 -11.45 -1.65 20.18
C SER A 696 -12.92 -1.27 20.04
N ASP A 697 -13.42 -1.05 18.82
CA ASP A 697 -14.76 -0.54 18.53
C ASP A 697 -15.79 -1.67 18.43
N GLN A 698 -15.96 -2.42 19.52
CA GLN A 698 -16.77 -3.63 19.60
C GLN A 698 -17.92 -3.43 20.59
N ASP A 699 -19.13 -3.98 20.30
CA ASP A 699 -20.23 -4.05 21.26
C ASP A 699 -20.19 -5.38 22.03
N PRO A 700 -19.72 -5.43 23.30
CA PRO A 700 -19.63 -6.67 24.06
C PRO A 700 -21.01 -7.32 24.30
N ALA A 701 -22.09 -6.54 24.27
CA ALA A 701 -23.43 -7.08 24.44
C ALA A 701 -23.92 -7.82 23.19
N LEU A 702 -23.48 -7.43 21.99
CA LEU A 702 -23.74 -8.18 20.77
C LEU A 702 -23.09 -9.56 20.85
N TYR A 703 -21.81 -9.65 21.24
CA TYR A 703 -21.12 -10.93 21.40
C TYR A 703 -21.76 -11.83 22.45
N ARG A 704 -22.24 -11.28 23.58
CA ARG A 704 -23.01 -12.04 24.57
C ARG A 704 -24.37 -12.53 24.06
N GLN A 705 -25.02 -11.77 23.16
CA GLN A 705 -26.28 -12.18 22.54
C GLN A 705 -26.06 -13.30 21.51
N LEU A 706 -25.05 -13.16 20.65
CA LEU A 706 -24.65 -14.18 19.68
C LEU A 706 -24.22 -15.47 20.39
N ALA A 707 -23.43 -15.32 21.47
CA ALA A 707 -22.89 -16.43 22.27
C ALA A 707 -22.24 -17.53 21.41
N ALA A 708 -21.57 -17.12 20.32
CA ALA A 708 -20.97 -18.04 19.37
C ALA A 708 -19.80 -18.79 20.02
N PRO A 709 -19.71 -20.13 19.89
CA PRO A 709 -18.57 -20.89 20.41
C PRO A 709 -17.22 -20.49 19.78
N VAL A 710 -17.23 -20.12 18.49
CA VAL A 710 -16.02 -19.82 17.72
C VAL A 710 -16.05 -18.38 17.19
N GLY A 711 -14.98 -17.63 17.44
CA GLY A 711 -14.75 -16.28 16.90
C GLY A 711 -13.55 -16.28 15.96
N LEU A 712 -13.75 -15.89 14.71
CA LEU A 712 -12.70 -15.80 13.68
C LEU A 712 -12.23 -14.35 13.55
N ILE A 713 -10.91 -14.16 13.53
CA ILE A 713 -10.26 -12.85 13.41
C ILE A 713 -9.21 -12.94 12.29
N GLY A 714 -9.49 -12.32 11.13
CA GLY A 714 -8.47 -12.11 10.09
C GLY A 714 -7.55 -10.98 10.49
N VAL A 715 -6.26 -11.26 10.62
CA VAL A 715 -5.18 -10.31 10.91
C VAL A 715 -3.84 -10.87 10.40
N GLY A 716 -2.93 -10.00 9.99
CA GLY A 716 -1.60 -10.40 9.51
C GLY A 716 -0.59 -10.64 10.64
N ALA A 717 0.42 -11.48 10.41
CA ALA A 717 1.54 -11.67 11.34
C ALA A 717 2.35 -10.38 11.58
N ASP A 718 2.46 -9.55 10.55
CA ASP A 718 3.14 -8.24 10.61
C ASP A 718 2.16 -7.09 10.92
N ASN A 719 1.01 -7.38 11.56
CA ASN A 719 -0.03 -6.40 11.81
C ASN A 719 0.49 -5.17 12.57
N THR A 720 0.42 -4.01 11.92
CA THR A 720 0.84 -2.71 12.47
C THR A 720 -0.31 -1.92 13.12
N TYR A 721 -1.56 -2.33 12.93
CA TYR A 721 -2.76 -1.67 13.46
C TYR A 721 -3.04 -1.98 14.95
N GLY A 722 -2.29 -2.91 15.54
CA GLY A 722 -2.46 -3.30 16.95
C GLY A 722 -3.73 -4.13 17.21
N HIS A 723 -4.26 -4.79 16.18
CA HIS A 723 -5.41 -5.69 16.27
C HIS A 723 -4.98 -7.17 16.36
N PRO A 724 -5.83 -8.06 16.90
CA PRO A 724 -6.98 -7.73 17.74
C PRO A 724 -6.54 -7.10 19.07
N THR A 725 -7.35 -6.17 19.56
CA THR A 725 -7.13 -5.49 20.84
C THR A 725 -7.41 -6.42 22.03
N ARG A 726 -6.78 -6.15 23.17
CA ARG A 726 -7.08 -6.88 24.42
C ARG A 726 -8.55 -6.77 24.79
N THR A 727 -9.15 -5.59 24.61
CA THR A 727 -10.55 -5.30 24.90
C THR A 727 -11.51 -6.18 24.09
N ALA A 728 -11.25 -6.35 22.78
CA ALA A 728 -12.03 -7.26 21.93
C ALA A 728 -11.89 -8.73 22.38
N LEU A 729 -10.66 -9.17 22.64
CA LEU A 729 -10.40 -10.54 23.11
C LEU A 729 -11.06 -10.83 24.46
N ASP A 730 -11.07 -9.87 25.38
CA ASP A 730 -11.73 -10.00 26.67
C ASP A 730 -13.26 -9.99 26.55
N ALA A 731 -13.82 -9.21 25.61
CA ALA A 731 -15.24 -9.24 25.28
C ALA A 731 -15.68 -10.61 24.75
N LEU A 732 -14.89 -11.22 23.84
CA LEU A 732 -15.14 -12.58 23.32
C LEU A 732 -15.05 -13.62 24.44
N ARG A 733 -14.01 -13.56 25.28
CA ARG A 733 -13.86 -14.46 26.44
C ARG A 733 -15.04 -14.34 27.40
N ALA A 734 -15.49 -13.12 27.70
CA ALA A 734 -16.63 -12.89 28.57
C ALA A 734 -17.96 -13.40 27.97
N ALA A 735 -18.06 -13.47 26.64
CA ALA A 735 -19.19 -14.08 25.94
C ALA A 735 -19.09 -15.62 25.83
N GLY A 736 -17.97 -16.23 26.24
CA GLY A 736 -17.71 -17.66 26.08
C GLY A 736 -17.23 -18.06 24.68
N THR A 737 -16.80 -17.10 23.86
CA THR A 737 -16.33 -17.31 22.49
C THR A 737 -14.83 -17.56 22.45
N ALA A 738 -14.41 -18.67 21.84
CA ALA A 738 -13.00 -18.96 21.61
C ALA A 738 -12.47 -18.21 20.39
N ALA A 739 -11.46 -17.34 20.58
CA ALA A 739 -10.89 -16.53 19.52
C ALA A 739 -9.78 -17.27 18.75
N PHE A 740 -9.95 -17.43 17.45
CA PHE A 740 -8.95 -17.96 16.52
C PHE A 740 -8.49 -16.84 15.58
N ARG A 741 -7.18 -16.71 15.38
CA ARG A 741 -6.57 -15.59 14.65
C ARG A 741 -5.65 -16.07 13.54
N THR A 742 -5.77 -15.53 12.34
CA THR A 742 -4.96 -15.98 11.20
C THR A 742 -3.47 -15.68 11.38
N ASP A 743 -3.12 -14.61 12.07
CA ASP A 743 -1.72 -14.23 12.36
C ASP A 743 -0.94 -15.32 13.10
N ARG A 744 -1.60 -16.00 14.04
CA ARG A 744 -0.99 -17.07 14.86
C ARG A 744 -1.23 -18.46 14.27
N GLN A 745 -2.44 -18.70 13.80
CA GLN A 745 -2.92 -20.03 13.44
C GLN A 745 -2.91 -20.32 11.94
N GLY A 746 -2.55 -19.34 11.09
CA GLY A 746 -2.66 -19.45 9.65
C GLY A 746 -4.12 -19.60 9.22
N THR A 747 -4.37 -20.36 8.16
CA THR A 747 -5.73 -20.67 7.72
C THR A 747 -6.49 -21.46 8.79
N ILE A 748 -7.70 -21.01 9.14
CA ILE A 748 -8.55 -21.62 10.19
C ILE A 748 -9.78 -22.22 9.56
N VAL A 749 -9.98 -23.51 9.74
CA VAL A 749 -11.08 -24.29 9.15
C VAL A 749 -12.03 -24.75 10.25
N VAL A 750 -13.32 -24.45 10.11
CA VAL A 750 -14.39 -24.91 10.99
C VAL A 750 -15.25 -25.94 10.26
N SER A 751 -15.41 -27.10 10.87
CA SER A 751 -16.31 -28.16 10.41
C SER A 751 -17.15 -28.70 11.57
N ARG A 752 -18.16 -29.52 11.23
CA ARG A 752 -19.03 -30.19 12.20
C ARG A 752 -18.91 -31.68 11.99
N ASP A 753 -18.59 -32.42 13.04
CA ASP A 753 -18.38 -33.86 12.94
C ASP A 753 -19.70 -34.67 12.97
N ARG A 754 -19.60 -35.99 12.78
CA ARG A 754 -20.77 -36.90 12.78
C ARG A 754 -21.48 -37.00 14.13
N GLY A 755 -20.87 -36.53 15.21
CA GLY A 755 -21.46 -36.46 16.55
C GLY A 755 -22.07 -35.09 16.85
N ASP A 756 -22.21 -34.24 15.83
CA ASP A 756 -22.73 -32.87 15.93
C ASP A 756 -21.83 -31.90 16.73
N ALA A 757 -20.55 -32.23 16.90
CA ALA A 757 -19.59 -31.37 17.57
C ALA A 757 -18.82 -30.49 16.57
N LEU A 758 -18.62 -29.21 16.91
CA LEU A 758 -17.76 -28.30 16.15
C LEU A 758 -16.30 -28.72 16.29
N ARG A 759 -15.57 -28.74 15.17
CA ARG A 759 -14.14 -28.96 15.09
C ARG A 759 -13.48 -27.78 14.41
N VAL A 760 -12.35 -27.36 14.98
CA VAL A 760 -11.50 -26.32 14.39
C VAL A 760 -10.15 -26.95 14.06
N TRP A 761 -9.77 -26.83 12.79
CA TRP A 761 -8.44 -27.15 12.30
C TRP A 761 -7.70 -25.84 12.02
N THR A 762 -6.40 -25.80 12.32
CA THR A 762 -5.55 -24.64 12.08
C THR A 762 -4.31 -25.07 11.33
N GLU A 763 -3.89 -24.25 10.36
CA GLU A 763 -2.70 -24.52 9.53
C GLU A 763 -1.42 -24.54 10.36
N ARG A 764 -1.33 -23.68 11.38
CA ARG A 764 -0.24 -23.64 12.35
C ARG A 764 -0.74 -24.10 13.71
N ALA A 765 0.13 -24.80 14.46
CA ALA A 765 -0.15 -25.13 15.84
C ALA A 765 -0.27 -23.84 16.67
N ALA A 766 -1.25 -23.78 17.57
CA ALA A 766 -1.32 -22.70 18.54
C ALA A 766 -0.07 -22.73 19.43
N ASP A 767 0.64 -21.61 19.52
CA ASP A 767 1.74 -21.44 20.46
C ASP A 767 1.15 -21.41 21.89
N ASP A 768 1.05 -22.58 22.53
CA ASP A 768 0.67 -22.75 23.94
C ASP A 768 1.83 -22.31 24.86
N GLY A 769 2.35 -21.10 24.66
CA GLY A 769 3.23 -20.44 25.62
C GLY A 769 2.44 -20.12 26.89
N PRO A 770 2.97 -20.39 28.10
CA PRO A 770 2.28 -20.05 29.33
C PRO A 770 2.05 -18.52 29.36
N PRO A 771 0.90 -18.05 29.88
CA PRO A 771 0.68 -16.62 30.04
C PRO A 771 1.76 -16.06 30.98
N ALA A 772 2.66 -15.25 30.43
CA ALA A 772 3.43 -14.31 31.24
C ALA A 772 2.41 -13.42 31.97
N ASP A 773 2.51 -13.36 33.29
CA ASP A 773 1.61 -12.69 34.24
C ASP A 773 0.39 -13.49 34.73
N SER A 774 0.65 -14.65 35.35
CA SER A 774 -0.14 -15.05 36.54
C SER A 774 0.57 -14.51 37.79
N PRO A 775 -0.01 -13.54 38.53
CA PRO A 775 0.54 -13.17 39.82
C PRO A 775 0.48 -14.37 40.76
N ALA A 776 1.64 -14.70 41.34
CA ALA A 776 1.81 -15.79 42.28
C ALA A 776 0.74 -15.77 43.37
N ALA A 777 0.15 -16.94 43.62
CA ALA A 777 -0.78 -17.17 44.72
C ALA A 777 -0.12 -16.76 46.06
N PRO A 778 -0.77 -15.93 46.89
CA PRO A 778 -0.26 -15.67 48.23
C PRO A 778 -0.50 -16.90 49.12
N HIS A 779 0.56 -17.25 49.83
CA HIS A 779 0.64 -18.32 50.82
C HIS A 779 -0.50 -18.28 51.85
N ALA A 780 -0.97 -19.48 52.17
CA ALA A 780 -1.91 -19.75 53.25
C ALA A 780 -1.35 -19.35 54.63
N VAL A 781 -2.18 -18.67 55.41
CA VAL A 781 -2.07 -18.58 56.88
C VAL A 781 -3.44 -18.95 57.46
N GLY A 782 -3.44 -19.96 58.35
CA GLY A 782 -4.61 -20.43 59.09
C GLY A 782 -4.92 -19.58 60.34
N PRO A 783 -5.62 -20.13 61.36
CA PRO A 783 -7.06 -19.91 61.52
C PRO A 783 -7.46 -19.15 62.81
N ALA A 784 -8.77 -18.84 62.88
CA ALA A 784 -9.60 -18.55 64.07
C ALA A 784 -9.59 -17.12 64.65
N ALA A 785 -10.78 -16.49 64.73
CA ALA A 785 -11.59 -16.41 65.97
C ALA A 785 -12.55 -15.19 65.98
N GLU A 786 -13.77 -15.48 66.45
CA GLU A 786 -14.68 -14.63 67.25
C GLU A 786 -15.48 -13.45 66.67
N ARG A 787 -16.80 -13.67 66.71
CA ARG A 787 -17.96 -12.76 66.75
C ARG A 787 -17.83 -11.64 67.82
N PRO A 788 -18.65 -10.56 67.78
CA PRO A 788 -20.01 -10.63 68.34
C PRO A 788 -21.12 -10.04 67.47
N ARG A 789 -22.35 -10.35 67.89
CA ARG A 789 -23.67 -10.16 67.26
C ARG A 789 -24.38 -8.86 67.67
N TRP A 790 -25.25 -8.37 66.77
CA TRP A 790 -26.55 -7.67 66.93
C TRP A 790 -26.57 -6.28 67.67
N PRO A 791 -27.59 -5.38 67.46
CA PRO A 791 -28.94 -5.73 67.06
C PRO A 791 -29.73 -4.88 66.04
N VAL A 792 -30.70 -5.58 65.46
CA VAL A 792 -31.92 -5.08 64.79
C VAL A 792 -32.89 -4.49 65.83
N GLY A 793 -33.55 -3.38 65.51
CA GLY A 793 -34.88 -3.12 66.05
C GLY A 793 -35.30 -1.65 66.20
N SER A 794 -36.45 -1.35 65.56
CA SER A 794 -37.50 -0.42 66.05
C SER A 794 -37.21 1.09 65.87
N THR A 795 -38.14 1.99 65.61
CA THR A 795 -39.59 2.01 65.37
C THR A 795 -39.94 3.47 65.01
N GLN A 796 -40.96 3.64 64.19
CA GLN A 796 -42.02 4.65 64.30
C GLN A 796 -41.72 6.16 64.42
N ALA A 797 -42.25 6.87 63.41
CA ALA A 797 -43.42 7.76 63.53
C ALA A 797 -43.23 9.27 63.75
N ARG A 798 -44.02 9.99 62.90
CA ARG A 798 -44.81 11.21 63.17
C ARG A 798 -43.98 12.49 63.33
N THR A 799 -44.32 13.66 62.78
CA THR A 799 -45.56 14.33 62.32
C THR A 799 -45.06 15.67 61.69
N ARG A 800 -45.74 16.46 60.84
CA ARG A 800 -47.12 16.95 60.89
C ARG A 800 -47.41 17.78 59.62
N SER A 801 -48.64 17.64 59.16
CA SER A 801 -49.48 18.49 58.30
C SER A 801 -49.11 19.97 58.09
N THR A 802 -49.45 20.51 56.92
CA THR A 802 -50.69 21.33 56.68
C THR A 802 -50.86 21.61 55.17
N ARG A 803 -51.92 21.08 54.54
CA ARG A 803 -53.17 21.78 54.11
C ARG A 803 -52.95 23.04 53.25
N ARG A 804 -53.35 22.99 51.96
CA ARG A 804 -54.58 23.68 51.45
C ARG A 804 -54.85 23.48 49.94
N ARG A 805 -55.96 22.77 49.69
CA ARG A 805 -57.10 23.06 48.79
C ARG A 805 -57.02 24.19 47.71
N ARG A 806 -57.33 23.76 46.47
CA ARG A 806 -58.50 24.11 45.61
C ARG A 806 -58.44 25.33 44.65
N LYS A 807 -58.63 24.99 43.36
CA LYS A 807 -59.55 25.52 42.31
C LYS A 807 -59.26 26.81 41.54
N GLU A 808 -59.24 26.61 40.21
CA GLU A 808 -59.96 27.32 39.13
C GLU A 808 -59.88 28.85 39.03
N ARG A 809 -59.33 29.34 37.90
CA ARG A 809 -60.07 30.08 36.86
C ARG A 809 -59.17 30.49 35.70
N MET A 810 -59.64 30.24 34.47
CA MET A 810 -59.16 30.92 33.25
C MET A 810 -59.47 32.42 33.30
N PRO A 811 -58.74 33.25 32.54
CA PRO A 811 -59.36 33.76 31.32
C PRO A 811 -58.43 33.82 30.09
N ALA A 812 -59.05 33.78 28.92
CA ALA A 812 -58.42 34.00 27.61
C ALA A 812 -57.89 35.43 27.45
N LYS A 813 -56.75 35.59 26.76
CA LYS A 813 -56.35 36.84 26.10
C LYS A 813 -55.54 36.51 24.83
N LYS A 814 -56.03 36.98 23.68
CA LYS A 814 -55.35 36.97 22.37
C LYS A 814 -53.92 37.58 22.48
N PRO A 815 -52.91 37.09 21.76
CA PRO A 815 -51.66 37.83 21.64
C PRO A 815 -51.79 38.88 20.52
N ALA A 816 -51.44 40.12 20.85
CA ALA A 816 -51.12 41.14 19.87
C ALA A 816 -49.61 41.05 19.55
N ARG A 817 -49.29 41.01 18.25
CA ARG A 817 -47.93 40.99 17.69
C ARG A 817 -47.09 42.18 18.21
N ALA A 818 -45.94 41.86 18.78
CA ALA A 818 -44.72 42.67 18.66
C ALA A 818 -43.63 41.73 18.14
N ALA A 819 -42.95 42.10 17.04
CA ALA A 819 -41.88 41.31 16.46
C ALA A 819 -40.68 41.31 17.41
N ALA A 820 -40.61 40.31 18.27
CA ALA A 820 -39.46 40.07 19.14
C ALA A 820 -38.34 39.46 18.30
N LYS A 821 -37.14 40.05 18.35
CA LYS A 821 -35.92 39.49 17.78
C LYS A 821 -35.79 38.01 18.19
N ILE A 822 -35.40 37.14 17.25
CA ILE A 822 -35.28 35.70 17.53
C ILE A 822 -34.35 35.45 18.73
N ASP A 823 -34.71 34.49 19.58
CA ASP A 823 -33.85 34.12 20.71
C ASP A 823 -32.61 33.38 20.22
N GLN A 824 -31.42 33.85 20.60
CA GLN A 824 -30.14 33.23 20.24
C GLN A 824 -29.66 32.37 21.40
N VAL A 825 -29.53 31.07 21.14
CA VAL A 825 -29.12 30.06 22.13
C VAL A 825 -27.83 29.35 21.70
N PRO A 826 -26.99 28.93 22.65
CA PRO A 826 -25.91 28.00 22.35
C PRO A 826 -26.47 26.63 21.92
N TRP A 827 -25.65 25.79 21.28
CA TRP A 827 -26.04 24.43 20.84
C TRP A 827 -26.70 23.58 21.94
N SER A 828 -26.29 23.76 23.20
CA SER A 828 -26.82 23.03 24.37
C SER A 828 -28.19 23.54 24.86
N GLY A 829 -28.63 24.69 24.36
CA GLY A 829 -29.92 25.31 24.67
C GLY A 829 -30.98 25.11 23.58
N VAL A 830 -30.75 24.20 22.62
CA VAL A 830 -31.71 23.89 21.56
C VAL A 830 -33.03 23.37 22.16
N ARG A 831 -34.14 23.81 21.58
CA ARG A 831 -35.49 23.46 22.02
C ARG A 831 -36.48 23.52 20.85
N PRO A 832 -37.58 22.75 20.88
CA PRO A 832 -38.63 22.82 19.88
C PRO A 832 -39.16 24.24 19.68
N ALA A 833 -39.28 24.64 18.42
CA ALA A 833 -39.92 25.87 17.96
C ALA A 833 -40.41 25.66 16.52
N PRO A 834 -41.44 26.38 16.04
CA PRO A 834 -41.91 26.27 14.66
C PRO A 834 -40.80 26.43 13.61
N VAL A 835 -39.78 27.24 13.95
CA VAL A 835 -38.59 27.44 13.12
C VAL A 835 -37.34 27.37 13.99
N VAL A 836 -36.37 26.54 13.61
CA VAL A 836 -35.06 26.46 14.28
C VAL A 836 -33.97 26.77 13.27
N LEU A 837 -33.26 27.87 13.47
CA LEU A 837 -32.16 28.28 12.60
C LEU A 837 -30.83 27.86 13.22
N VAL A 838 -30.06 26.98 12.57
CA VAL A 838 -28.76 26.49 13.06
C VAL A 838 -27.64 27.15 12.26
N THR A 839 -26.87 28.04 12.89
CA THR A 839 -25.84 28.86 12.21
C THR A 839 -24.44 28.64 12.76
N GLY A 840 -23.44 28.77 11.89
CA GLY A 840 -22.02 28.81 12.28
C GLY A 840 -21.19 27.68 11.66
N PRO A 841 -19.86 27.83 11.55
CA PRO A 841 -18.99 26.91 10.80
C PRO A 841 -18.78 25.55 11.47
N GLU A 842 -19.05 25.42 12.78
CA GLU A 842 -18.79 24.19 13.52
C GLU A 842 -19.86 23.14 13.22
N GLN A 843 -19.54 22.23 12.32
CA GLN A 843 -20.47 21.22 11.82
C GLN A 843 -20.87 20.22 12.91
N PHE A 844 -19.94 19.84 13.79
CA PHE A 844 -20.23 18.88 14.86
C PHE A 844 -21.32 19.40 15.81
N LEU A 845 -21.23 20.66 16.24
CA LEU A 845 -22.22 21.27 17.13
C LEU A 845 -23.59 21.42 16.46
N ALA A 846 -23.60 21.66 15.15
CA ALA A 846 -24.84 21.81 14.39
C ALA A 846 -25.58 20.49 14.18
N GLU A 847 -24.86 19.42 13.85
CA GLU A 847 -25.41 18.06 13.78
C GLU A 847 -25.91 17.61 15.16
N ARG A 848 -25.15 17.91 16.22
CA ARG A 848 -25.54 17.64 17.61
C ARG A 848 -26.83 18.35 17.98
N ALA A 849 -26.95 19.66 17.72
CA ALA A 849 -28.16 20.42 18.00
C ALA A 849 -29.38 19.87 17.24
N SER A 850 -29.19 19.49 15.98
CA SER A 850 -30.26 18.91 15.14
C SER A 850 -30.70 17.53 15.66
N SER A 851 -29.77 16.70 16.13
CA SER A 851 -30.08 15.41 16.76
C SER A 851 -30.84 15.59 18.07
N VAL A 852 -30.38 16.50 18.95
CA VAL A 852 -31.06 16.77 20.23
C VAL A 852 -32.48 17.26 20.00
N LEU A 853 -32.68 18.16 19.02
CA LEU A 853 -34.01 18.64 18.66
C LEU A 853 -34.93 17.52 18.16
N ARG A 854 -34.44 16.64 17.29
CA ARG A 854 -35.21 15.48 16.83
C ARG A 854 -35.58 14.58 18.01
N ASP A 855 -34.62 14.29 18.88
CA ASP A 855 -34.86 13.38 20.00
C ASP A 855 -35.87 13.97 21.01
N LEU A 856 -35.89 15.30 21.18
CA LEU A 856 -36.94 16.00 21.95
C LEU A 856 -38.32 15.85 21.30
N LEU A 857 -38.42 16.07 19.98
CA LEU A 857 -39.68 15.95 19.24
C LEU A 857 -40.20 14.50 19.18
N VAL A 858 -39.33 13.51 19.00
CA VAL A 858 -39.68 12.08 19.06
C VAL A 858 -40.13 11.69 20.49
N GLY A 859 -39.55 12.33 21.51
CA GLY A 859 -39.97 12.17 22.90
C GLY A 859 -41.36 12.77 23.19
N GLU A 860 -41.77 13.81 22.46
CA GLU A 860 -43.11 14.40 22.53
C GLU A 860 -44.14 13.56 21.75
N ASP A 861 -43.80 13.13 20.54
CA ASP A 861 -44.64 12.25 19.72
C ASP A 861 -43.80 11.21 18.95
N PRO A 862 -43.97 9.90 19.26
CA PRO A 862 -43.27 8.83 18.55
C PRO A 862 -43.61 8.69 17.06
N ALA A 863 -44.72 9.28 16.58
CA ALA A 863 -45.16 9.23 15.18
C ALA A 863 -44.56 10.36 14.32
N LEU A 864 -43.56 11.09 14.82
CA LEU A 864 -42.90 12.20 14.11
C LEU A 864 -42.38 11.78 12.72
N GLU A 865 -42.91 12.42 11.67
CA GLU A 865 -42.37 12.27 10.30
C GLU A 865 -41.18 13.21 10.09
N VAL A 866 -40.05 12.68 9.61
CA VAL A 866 -38.83 13.47 9.34
C VAL A 866 -38.61 13.58 7.84
N HIS A 867 -38.46 14.80 7.33
CA HIS A 867 -38.19 15.10 5.93
C HIS A 867 -36.91 15.90 5.79
N ASP A 868 -36.00 15.45 4.92
CA ASP A 868 -34.73 16.12 4.65
C ASP A 868 -34.74 16.79 3.28
N LEU A 869 -34.23 18.02 3.23
CA LEU A 869 -34.16 18.84 2.02
C LEU A 869 -32.76 19.46 1.89
N GLU A 870 -32.28 19.57 0.66
CA GLU A 870 -31.08 20.35 0.34
C GLU A 870 -31.48 21.68 -0.31
N ALA A 871 -31.00 22.80 0.22
CA ALA A 871 -31.41 24.12 -0.26
C ALA A 871 -30.82 24.47 -1.64
N ASP A 872 -29.72 23.86 -2.05
CA ASP A 872 -29.03 24.07 -3.33
C ASP A 872 -29.72 23.37 -4.51
N GLN A 873 -30.44 22.27 -4.25
CA GLN A 873 -31.20 21.52 -5.25
C GLN A 873 -32.72 21.72 -5.15
N TYR A 874 -33.16 22.73 -4.40
CA TYR A 874 -34.56 22.92 -4.06
C TYR A 874 -35.47 23.18 -5.29
N ALA A 875 -36.50 22.34 -5.45
CA ALA A 875 -37.55 22.49 -6.46
C ALA A 875 -38.74 23.34 -5.93
N PRO A 876 -39.31 24.26 -6.72
CA PRO A 876 -40.46 25.07 -6.31
C PRO A 876 -41.67 24.24 -5.87
N GLY A 877 -42.34 24.65 -4.78
CA GLY A 877 -43.56 24.01 -4.23
C GLY A 877 -43.31 22.85 -3.25
N LEU A 878 -42.06 22.43 -3.07
CA LEU A 878 -41.71 21.27 -2.23
C LEU A 878 -41.95 21.51 -0.74
N LEU A 879 -41.61 22.71 -0.23
CA LEU A 879 -41.81 23.05 1.19
C LEU A 879 -43.30 23.11 1.53
N ALA A 880 -44.13 23.68 0.65
CA ALA A 880 -45.57 23.73 0.84
C ALA A 880 -46.21 22.33 0.84
N THR A 881 -45.67 21.41 0.04
CA THR A 881 -46.12 20.01 -0.01
C THR A 881 -45.77 19.26 1.27
N LEU A 882 -44.53 19.42 1.77
CA LEU A 882 -44.10 18.72 2.99
C LEU A 882 -44.71 19.32 4.26
N ALA A 883 -44.94 20.63 4.27
CA ALA A 883 -45.58 21.32 5.39
C ALA A 883 -47.12 21.28 5.34
N SER A 884 -47.72 20.55 4.39
CA SER A 884 -49.19 20.40 4.34
C SER A 884 -49.70 19.59 5.55
N PRO A 885 -50.86 19.92 6.14
CA PRO A 885 -51.41 19.19 7.28
C PRO A 885 -51.60 17.69 6.99
N SER A 886 -51.19 16.82 7.91
CA SER A 886 -51.47 15.37 7.83
C SER A 886 -52.97 15.10 8.05
N LEU A 887 -53.53 14.17 7.30
CA LEU A 887 -54.90 13.65 7.50
C LEU A 887 -55.05 12.92 8.85
N PHE A 888 -53.95 12.47 9.44
CA PHE A 888 -53.90 11.72 10.70
C PHE A 888 -53.33 12.53 11.87
N GLY A 889 -52.94 13.80 11.64
CA GLY A 889 -52.47 14.71 12.68
C GLY A 889 -51.07 14.43 13.21
N GLU A 890 -50.23 13.71 12.45
CA GLU A 890 -48.85 13.42 12.83
C GLU A 890 -47.97 14.68 12.71
N PRO A 891 -47.12 14.97 13.72
CA PRO A 891 -46.21 16.10 13.65
C PRO A 891 -45.07 15.83 12.67
N ARG A 892 -44.52 16.90 12.07
CA ARG A 892 -43.47 16.82 11.06
C ARG A 892 -42.23 17.62 11.43
N LEU A 893 -41.07 17.06 11.15
CA LEU A 893 -39.77 17.72 11.23
C LEU A 893 -39.18 17.85 9.83
N VAL A 894 -39.14 19.06 9.29
CA VAL A 894 -38.50 19.34 8.00
C VAL A 894 -37.12 19.92 8.26
N ARG A 895 -36.05 19.22 7.86
CA ARG A 895 -34.66 19.67 8.02
C ARG A 895 -34.09 20.08 6.67
N VAL A 896 -33.55 21.28 6.60
CA VAL A 896 -32.94 21.81 5.38
C VAL A 896 -31.45 22.08 5.60
N THR A 897 -30.61 21.46 4.78
CA THR A 897 -29.15 21.60 4.77
C THR A 897 -28.68 22.54 3.65
N ASN A 898 -27.41 22.94 3.69
CA ASN A 898 -26.76 23.78 2.68
C ASN A 898 -27.46 25.11 2.39
N VAL A 899 -28.08 25.76 3.39
CA VAL A 899 -28.84 27.01 3.18
C VAL A 899 -27.94 28.14 2.68
N GLU A 900 -26.63 28.11 2.95
CA GLU A 900 -25.66 29.03 2.37
C GLU A 900 -25.46 28.88 0.85
N LYS A 901 -25.98 27.82 0.23
CA LYS A 901 -25.98 27.58 -1.22
C LYS A 901 -27.40 27.65 -1.83
N CYS A 902 -28.37 28.20 -1.10
CA CYS A 902 -29.78 28.15 -1.50
C CYS A 902 -30.13 28.77 -2.86
N THR A 903 -31.14 28.19 -3.51
CA THR A 903 -31.77 28.74 -4.74
C THR A 903 -32.67 29.94 -4.43
N ASP A 904 -32.95 30.78 -5.43
CA ASP A 904 -33.84 31.95 -5.25
C ASP A 904 -35.30 31.53 -4.97
N ALA A 905 -35.73 30.40 -5.54
CA ALA A 905 -37.03 29.80 -5.26
C ALA A 905 -37.17 29.40 -3.78
N PHE A 906 -36.15 28.74 -3.23
CA PHE A 906 -36.10 28.38 -1.81
C PHE A 906 -36.21 29.60 -0.89
N ILE A 907 -35.44 30.66 -1.16
CA ILE A 907 -35.47 31.90 -0.38
C ILE A 907 -36.89 32.49 -0.38
N THR A 908 -37.52 32.57 -1.56
CA THR A 908 -38.82 33.20 -1.73
C THR A 908 -39.94 32.42 -1.03
N GLU A 909 -39.99 31.11 -1.22
CA GLU A 909 -41.02 30.25 -0.63
C GLU A 909 -40.86 30.09 0.88
N THR A 910 -39.61 29.98 1.37
CA THR A 910 -39.35 29.91 2.81
C THR A 910 -39.76 31.22 3.50
N ILE A 911 -39.43 32.38 2.93
CA ILE A 911 -39.89 33.69 3.48
C ILE A 911 -41.43 33.77 3.52
N SER A 912 -42.10 33.23 2.50
CA SER A 912 -43.57 33.16 2.48
C SER A 912 -44.11 32.24 3.57
N TYR A 913 -43.52 31.06 3.75
CA TYR A 913 -43.89 30.10 4.80
C TYR A 913 -43.74 30.69 6.21
N LEU A 914 -42.68 31.44 6.48
CA LEU A 914 -42.43 32.07 7.78
C LEU A 914 -43.54 33.05 8.23
N GLN A 915 -44.38 33.55 7.32
CA GLN A 915 -45.50 34.43 7.68
C GLN A 915 -46.61 33.70 8.45
N ALA A 916 -46.79 32.41 8.16
CA ALA A 916 -47.78 31.53 8.79
C ALA A 916 -47.26 30.07 8.76
N PRO A 917 -46.31 29.72 9.65
CA PRO A 917 -45.85 28.34 9.79
C PRO A 917 -47.01 27.42 10.19
N ALA A 918 -46.98 26.17 9.73
CA ALA A 918 -47.96 25.17 10.16
C ALA A 918 -47.73 24.78 11.62
N ASP A 919 -48.80 24.65 12.40
CA ASP A 919 -48.72 24.44 13.86
C ASP A 919 -48.05 23.11 14.26
N ASP A 920 -48.14 22.08 13.40
CA ASP A 920 -47.59 20.74 13.64
C ASP A 920 -46.26 20.48 12.91
N VAL A 921 -45.63 21.53 12.36
CA VAL A 921 -44.38 21.41 11.59
C VAL A 921 -43.25 22.20 12.24
N THR A 922 -42.16 21.50 12.58
CA THR A 922 -40.90 22.12 12.96
C THR A 922 -39.97 22.21 11.76
N LEU A 923 -39.64 23.43 11.32
CA LEU A 923 -38.71 23.67 10.21
C LEU A 923 -37.31 24.01 10.72
N VAL A 924 -36.32 23.18 10.41
CA VAL A 924 -34.91 23.38 10.78
C VAL A 924 -34.12 23.83 9.57
N LEU A 925 -33.39 24.94 9.69
CA LEU A 925 -32.58 25.52 8.62
C LEU A 925 -31.11 25.57 9.03
N ARG A 926 -30.24 24.83 8.32
CA ARG A 926 -28.79 24.79 8.59
C ARG A 926 -28.02 25.68 7.62
N HIS A 927 -27.32 26.68 8.17
CA HIS A 927 -26.47 27.61 7.42
C HIS A 927 -25.04 27.63 7.97
N GLY A 928 -24.08 27.07 7.22
CA GLY A 928 -22.68 26.93 7.63
C GLY A 928 -21.88 28.25 7.66
N GLY A 929 -22.34 29.27 6.93
CA GLY A 929 -21.67 30.58 6.84
C GLY A 929 -21.64 31.09 5.40
N GLY A 930 -21.49 32.41 5.21
CA GLY A 930 -21.53 33.04 3.87
C GLY A 930 -22.58 34.14 3.72
N VAL A 931 -22.66 34.72 2.52
CA VAL A 931 -23.50 35.92 2.23
C VAL A 931 -24.81 35.56 1.52
N ARG A 932 -24.87 34.41 0.83
CA ARG A 932 -26.06 33.93 0.12
C ARG A 932 -27.15 33.54 1.13
N GLY A 933 -28.41 33.83 0.83
CA GLY A 933 -29.52 33.60 1.78
C GLY A 933 -29.65 34.67 2.88
N LYS A 934 -28.82 35.73 2.90
CA LYS A 934 -28.85 36.79 3.92
C LYS A 934 -30.26 37.38 4.17
N LYS A 935 -31.05 37.63 3.12
CA LYS A 935 -32.42 38.15 3.25
C LYS A 935 -33.34 37.21 4.04
N LEU A 936 -33.19 35.90 3.85
CA LEU A 936 -33.93 34.88 4.60
C LEU A 936 -33.49 34.86 6.07
N LEU A 937 -32.18 34.86 6.33
CA LEU A 937 -31.63 34.90 7.69
C LEU A 937 -32.07 36.16 8.46
N ASP A 938 -32.00 37.33 7.83
CA ASP A 938 -32.42 38.60 8.44
C ASP A 938 -33.94 38.59 8.75
N THR A 939 -34.75 37.96 7.90
CA THR A 939 -36.19 37.79 8.11
C THR A 939 -36.47 36.91 9.34
N ILE A 940 -35.80 35.75 9.44
CA ILE A 940 -35.92 34.85 10.60
C ILE A 940 -35.47 35.55 11.88
N ARG A 941 -34.32 36.25 11.82
CA ARG A 941 -33.74 36.98 12.97
C ARG A 941 -34.60 38.12 13.48
N SER A 942 -35.44 38.71 12.60
CA SER A 942 -36.44 39.72 13.00
C SER A 942 -37.62 39.14 13.81
N GLY A 943 -37.69 37.81 13.97
CA GLY A 943 -38.72 37.11 14.74
C GLY A 943 -39.88 36.56 13.90
N VAL A 944 -39.82 36.71 12.58
CA VAL A 944 -40.84 36.16 11.66
C VAL A 944 -40.71 34.65 11.63
N GLY A 945 -41.82 33.94 11.87
CA GLY A 945 -41.87 32.48 12.00
C GLY A 945 -41.75 31.96 13.45
N GLY A 946 -41.51 32.82 14.44
CA GLY A 946 -41.60 32.45 15.86
C GLY A 946 -40.58 31.39 16.31
N GLY A 947 -39.31 31.55 15.91
CA GLY A 947 -38.28 30.52 16.07
C GLY A 947 -37.22 30.76 17.16
N VAL A 948 -36.19 29.91 17.14
CA VAL A 948 -34.93 30.09 17.89
C VAL A 948 -33.73 29.98 16.94
N GLU A 949 -32.65 30.71 17.21
CA GLU A 949 -31.39 30.60 16.48
C GLU A 949 -30.35 29.90 17.37
N VAL A 950 -29.81 28.77 16.90
CA VAL A 950 -28.78 27.98 17.56
C VAL A 950 -27.43 28.34 16.97
N GLN A 951 -26.53 28.83 17.81
CA GLN A 951 -25.17 29.21 17.42
C GLN A 951 -24.18 28.05 17.61
N CYS A 952 -23.54 27.69 16.51
CA CYS A 952 -22.58 26.60 16.36
C CYS A 952 -21.28 27.17 15.80
N ASP A 953 -20.65 28.04 16.58
CA ASP A 953 -19.35 28.64 16.25
C ASP A 953 -18.20 27.68 16.64
N GLU A 954 -17.08 27.79 15.93
CA GLU A 954 -15.84 27.05 16.25
C GLU A 954 -15.36 27.39 17.67
N LEU A 955 -15.13 26.37 18.49
CA LEU A 955 -14.59 26.54 19.84
C LEU A 955 -13.06 26.68 19.78
N LYS A 956 -12.55 27.90 19.66
CA LYS A 956 -11.11 28.15 19.49
C LYS A 956 -10.32 28.19 20.79
N ARG A 957 -10.95 28.60 21.90
CA ARG A 957 -10.26 28.77 23.19
C ARG A 957 -10.47 27.54 24.07
N ASP A 958 -9.42 27.15 24.80
CA ASP A 958 -9.49 26.05 25.76
C ASP A 958 -10.54 26.28 26.85
N THR A 959 -10.83 27.53 27.18
CA THR A 959 -11.94 27.91 28.08
C THR A 959 -13.29 27.50 27.52
N ASP A 960 -13.51 27.71 26.22
CA ASP A 960 -14.78 27.39 25.56
C ASP A 960 -14.94 25.86 25.43
N LYS A 961 -13.84 25.13 25.22
CA LYS A 961 -13.79 23.66 25.24
C LYS A 961 -13.99 23.08 26.64
N ALA A 962 -13.42 23.73 27.67
CA ALA A 962 -13.66 23.34 29.06
C ALA A 962 -15.14 23.55 29.44
N ASP A 963 -15.75 24.64 28.98
CA ASP A 963 -17.18 24.89 29.16
C ASP A 963 -18.04 23.85 28.43
N PHE A 964 -17.63 23.45 27.22
CA PHE A 964 -18.24 22.35 26.47
C PHE A 964 -18.19 21.01 27.24
N VAL A 965 -17.02 20.63 27.74
CA VAL A 965 -16.85 19.41 28.56
C VAL A 965 -17.74 19.49 29.80
N ASN A 966 -17.70 20.60 30.53
CA ASN A 966 -18.55 20.80 31.70
C ASN A 966 -20.05 20.72 31.36
N ALA A 967 -20.46 21.19 30.18
CA ALA A 967 -21.83 21.10 29.70
C ALA A 967 -22.24 19.64 29.41
N GLU A 968 -21.38 18.84 28.78
CA GLU A 968 -21.63 17.41 28.52
C GLU A 968 -21.80 16.62 29.84
N PHE A 969 -20.91 16.82 30.82
CA PHE A 969 -21.04 16.15 32.12
C PHE A 969 -22.26 16.65 32.93
N ARG A 970 -22.59 17.95 32.83
CA ARG A 970 -23.79 18.51 33.47
C ARG A 970 -25.08 17.95 32.86
N ALA A 971 -25.14 17.80 31.53
CA ALA A 971 -26.29 17.22 30.85
C ALA A 971 -26.55 15.77 31.29
N ALA A 972 -25.48 15.00 31.51
CA ALA A 972 -25.55 13.65 32.04
C ALA A 972 -25.69 13.56 33.57
N ARG A 973 -25.84 14.70 34.27
CA ARG A 973 -25.93 14.79 35.74
C ARG A 973 -24.75 14.14 36.48
N ARG A 974 -23.53 14.27 35.93
CA ARG A 974 -22.27 13.78 36.52
C ARG A 974 -21.34 14.93 36.87
N ARG A 975 -20.42 14.69 37.81
CA ARG A 975 -19.37 15.65 38.21
C ARG A 975 -18.04 15.27 37.59
N ILE A 976 -17.24 16.26 37.18
CA ILE A 976 -15.86 16.08 36.71
C ILE A 976 -14.95 17.07 37.44
N ALA A 977 -13.79 16.59 37.89
CA ALA A 977 -12.82 17.41 38.59
C ALA A 977 -12.27 18.51 37.65
N PRO A 978 -12.04 19.75 38.11
CA PRO A 978 -11.52 20.82 37.25
C PRO A 978 -10.15 20.52 36.63
N SER A 979 -9.31 19.74 37.32
CA SER A 979 -8.05 19.23 36.76
C SER A 979 -8.30 18.23 35.64
N ALA A 980 -9.28 17.33 35.81
CA ALA A 980 -9.63 16.32 34.81
C ALA A 980 -10.18 16.95 33.54
N VAL A 981 -10.97 18.03 33.66
CA VAL A 981 -11.42 18.84 32.51
C VAL A 981 -10.22 19.42 31.75
N ARG A 982 -9.22 19.97 32.45
CA ARG A 982 -8.02 20.51 31.78
C ARG A 982 -7.22 19.42 31.08
N THR A 983 -7.06 18.27 31.73
CA THR A 983 -6.37 17.11 31.16
C THR A 983 -7.09 16.60 29.91
N LEU A 984 -8.43 16.53 29.95
CA LEU A 984 -9.25 16.08 28.83
C LEU A 984 -9.22 17.08 27.67
N VAL A 985 -9.38 18.38 27.94
CA VAL A 985 -9.28 19.44 26.91
C VAL A 985 -7.89 19.47 26.28
N ALA A 986 -6.84 19.27 27.07
CA ALA A 986 -5.48 19.22 26.56
C ALA A 986 -5.22 17.97 25.70
N ALA A 987 -5.84 16.83 26.02
CA ALA A 987 -5.70 15.59 25.26
C ALA A 987 -6.44 15.62 23.90
N PHE A 988 -7.46 16.47 23.76
CA PHE A 988 -8.28 16.57 22.55
C PHE A 988 -8.38 18.03 22.08
N ALA A 989 -7.24 18.72 22.06
CA ALA A 989 -7.21 20.15 21.80
C ALA A 989 -7.61 20.51 20.35
N ASP A 990 -7.38 19.65 19.36
CA ASP A 990 -7.58 20.01 17.95
C ASP A 990 -8.90 19.49 17.37
N ASP A 991 -9.64 18.64 18.09
CA ASP A 991 -10.86 18.00 17.59
C ASP A 991 -11.98 17.97 18.64
N LEU A 992 -13.04 18.75 18.40
CA LEU A 992 -14.20 18.85 19.27
C LEU A 992 -15.07 17.58 19.26
N ALA A 993 -15.11 16.85 18.14
CA ALA A 993 -15.86 15.61 18.01
C ALA A 993 -15.19 14.47 18.80
N GLU A 994 -13.85 14.40 18.78
CA GLU A 994 -13.09 13.49 19.64
C GLU A 994 -13.20 13.86 21.12
N LEU A 995 -13.09 15.15 21.47
CA LEU A 995 -13.31 15.62 22.84
C LEU A 995 -14.70 15.21 23.37
N ALA A 996 -15.73 15.31 22.52
CA ALA A 996 -17.08 14.88 22.84
C ALA A 996 -17.20 13.34 22.96
N ALA A 997 -16.50 12.60 22.10
CA ALA A 997 -16.45 11.14 22.19
C ALA A 997 -15.79 10.70 23.50
N ALA A 998 -14.72 11.38 23.91
CA ALA A 998 -14.03 11.12 25.17
C ALA A 998 -14.92 11.42 26.38
N CYS A 999 -15.67 12.53 26.35
CA CYS A 999 -16.68 12.81 27.37
C CYS A 999 -17.74 11.70 27.47
N ARG A 1000 -18.27 11.21 26.34
CA ARG A 1000 -19.27 10.13 26.31
C ARG A 1000 -18.72 8.81 26.85
N GLN A 1001 -17.49 8.47 26.51
CA GLN A 1001 -16.85 7.25 27.00
C GLN A 1001 -16.63 7.32 28.52
N LEU A 1002 -16.18 8.46 29.05
CA LEU A 1002 -16.06 8.65 30.51
C LEU A 1002 -17.42 8.64 31.22
N LEU A 1003 -18.48 9.10 30.57
CA LEU A 1003 -19.84 9.08 31.11
C LEU A 1003 -20.46 7.67 31.11
N ALA A 1004 -20.01 6.78 30.22
CA ALA A 1004 -20.50 5.40 30.12
C ALA A 1004 -19.93 4.49 31.22
N ASP A 1005 -18.77 4.84 31.78
CA ASP A 1005 -18.18 4.12 32.91
C ASP A 1005 -18.70 4.67 34.26
N GLU A 1006 -19.19 3.78 35.12
CA GLU A 1006 -19.83 4.16 36.38
C GLU A 1006 -18.84 4.76 37.40
N ALA A 1007 -18.74 6.09 37.42
CA ALA A 1007 -18.20 6.87 38.52
C ALA A 1007 -19.08 8.12 38.78
N GLU A 1008 -19.37 8.40 40.05
CA GLU A 1008 -20.15 9.59 40.45
C GLU A 1008 -19.39 10.90 40.21
N GLU A 1009 -18.06 10.84 40.26
CA GLU A 1009 -17.13 11.94 39.96
C GLU A 1009 -15.95 11.44 39.11
N ILE A 1010 -15.74 12.06 37.95
CA ILE A 1010 -14.61 11.79 37.08
C ILE A 1010 -13.38 12.55 37.60
N THR A 1011 -12.37 11.80 38.04
CA THR A 1011 -11.12 12.34 38.59
C THR A 1011 -9.97 12.24 37.57
N ASP A 1012 -8.86 12.92 37.83
CA ASP A 1012 -7.64 12.85 37.00
C ASP A 1012 -7.21 11.39 36.77
N ARG A 1013 -7.27 10.56 37.82
CA ARG A 1013 -6.91 9.14 37.74
C ARG A 1013 -7.80 8.35 36.78
N VAL A 1014 -9.07 8.74 36.63
CA VAL A 1014 -10.00 8.10 35.69
C VAL A 1014 -9.67 8.55 34.27
N VAL A 1015 -9.44 9.86 34.06
CA VAL A 1015 -9.00 10.37 32.76
C VAL A 1015 -7.66 9.75 32.35
N ASP A 1016 -6.70 9.62 33.25
CA ASP A 1016 -5.41 8.94 33.02
C ASP A 1016 -5.56 7.42 32.84
N LYS A 1017 -6.60 6.77 33.37
CA LYS A 1017 -6.81 5.35 33.11
C LYS A 1017 -7.19 5.09 31.66
N TYR A 1018 -8.06 5.92 31.09
CA TYR A 1018 -8.60 5.74 29.74
C TYR A 1018 -7.78 6.46 28.68
N TYR A 1019 -7.33 7.65 29.02
CA TYR A 1019 -6.57 8.52 28.14
C TYR A 1019 -5.16 8.72 28.62
N GLY A 1020 -4.68 8.05 29.67
CA GLY A 1020 -3.30 8.17 30.14
C GLY A 1020 -2.28 7.94 29.03
N GLY A 1021 -2.51 7.00 28.11
CA GLY A 1021 -1.64 6.82 26.95
C GLY A 1021 -1.59 8.04 26.01
N ARG A 1022 -2.70 8.76 25.84
CA ARG A 1022 -2.86 9.96 24.98
C ARG A 1022 -2.52 11.27 25.73
N VAL A 1023 -2.73 11.28 27.05
CA VAL A 1023 -2.35 12.31 28.02
C VAL A 1023 -0.84 12.26 28.30
N GLU A 1024 -0.25 11.06 28.27
CA GLU A 1024 1.17 10.80 28.48
C GLU A 1024 1.99 10.69 27.19
N THR A 1025 1.39 10.76 26.00
CA THR A 1025 2.14 10.98 24.75
C THR A 1025 1.94 12.39 24.23
N ASN A 1026 1.94 13.33 25.15
CA ASN A 1026 2.02 14.72 24.76
C ASN A 1026 3.38 14.96 24.08
N ALA A 1027 3.37 15.47 22.85
CA ALA A 1027 4.49 16.08 22.16
C ALA A 1027 5.46 16.84 23.12
N PHE A 1028 4.92 17.49 24.15
CA PHE A 1028 5.68 18.21 25.19
C PHE A 1028 6.46 17.30 26.16
N LYS A 1029 6.01 16.08 26.47
CA LYS A 1029 6.70 15.11 27.33
C LYS A 1029 7.91 14.49 26.64
N VAL A 1030 7.76 14.12 25.35
CA VAL A 1030 8.89 13.70 24.51
C VAL A 1030 9.97 14.80 24.48
N ALA A 1031 9.54 16.06 24.34
CA ALA A 1031 10.42 17.22 24.41
C ALA A 1031 11.09 17.41 25.78
N ASP A 1032 10.37 17.21 26.88
CA ASP A 1032 10.93 17.33 28.23
C ASP A 1032 11.97 16.25 28.55
N ILE A 1033 11.73 15.00 28.12
CA ILE A 1033 12.68 13.89 28.31
C ILE A 1033 13.94 14.12 27.46
N ALA A 1034 13.77 14.60 26.23
CA ALA A 1034 14.87 14.93 25.34
C ALA A 1034 15.72 16.10 25.87
N LEU A 1035 15.09 17.22 26.27
CA LEU A 1035 15.80 18.40 26.83
C LEU A 1035 16.59 18.07 28.11
N ALA A 1036 16.13 17.08 28.88
CA ALA A 1036 16.85 16.54 30.03
C ALA A 1036 18.11 15.72 29.67
N GLY A 1037 18.42 15.54 28.39
CA GLY A 1037 19.59 14.82 27.90
C GLY A 1037 19.43 13.30 27.83
N ARG A 1038 18.20 12.77 27.97
CA ARG A 1038 17.93 11.32 28.06
C ARG A 1038 17.51 10.76 26.71
N SER A 1039 18.48 10.51 25.83
CA SER A 1039 18.22 10.08 24.44
C SER A 1039 17.45 8.77 24.32
N ALA A 1040 17.85 7.68 25.00
CA ALA A 1040 17.17 6.40 24.89
C ALA A 1040 15.71 6.44 25.41
N PRO A 1041 15.44 6.99 26.62
CA PRO A 1041 14.05 7.18 27.07
C PRO A 1041 13.24 8.11 26.17
N ALA A 1042 13.84 9.17 25.60
CA ALA A 1042 13.14 10.07 24.68
C ALA A 1042 12.74 9.38 23.37
N ILE A 1043 13.57 8.46 22.86
CA ILE A 1043 13.23 7.68 21.66
C ILE A 1043 12.17 6.62 21.96
N VAL A 1044 12.22 5.98 23.13
CA VAL A 1044 11.14 5.08 23.56
C VAL A 1044 9.81 5.84 23.67
N GLU A 1045 9.82 7.02 24.30
CA GLU A 1045 8.61 7.85 24.42
C GLU A 1045 8.13 8.38 23.06
N LEU A 1046 9.04 8.80 22.18
CA LEU A 1046 8.71 9.22 20.82
C LEU A 1046 8.02 8.09 20.05
N ARG A 1047 8.58 6.87 20.09
CA ARG A 1047 8.00 5.71 19.42
C ARG A 1047 6.65 5.35 20.02
N HIS A 1048 6.50 5.48 21.34
CA HIS A 1048 5.22 5.28 21.99
C HIS A 1048 4.18 6.33 21.54
N ALA A 1049 4.57 7.61 21.43
CA ALA A 1049 3.71 8.68 20.92
C ALA A 1049 3.26 8.43 19.48
N LEU A 1050 4.20 8.09 18.59
CA LEU A 1050 3.88 7.77 17.21
C LEU A 1050 3.01 6.52 17.08
N ALA A 1051 3.29 5.48 17.87
CA ALA A 1051 2.53 4.23 17.87
C ALA A 1051 1.11 4.38 18.48
N THR A 1052 0.87 5.41 19.27
CA THR A 1052 -0.46 5.73 19.85
C THR A 1052 -1.25 6.73 19.00
N GLY A 1053 -0.73 7.07 17.81
CA GLY A 1053 -1.43 7.91 16.83
C GLY A 1053 -1.15 9.40 16.96
N GLU A 1054 -0.20 9.83 17.81
CA GLU A 1054 0.18 11.24 17.90
C GLU A 1054 0.78 11.70 16.57
N ALA A 1055 0.16 12.73 15.99
CA ALA A 1055 0.59 13.23 14.70
C ALA A 1055 2.04 13.79 14.81
N PRO A 1056 2.92 13.48 13.85
CA PRO A 1056 4.30 13.97 13.82
C PRO A 1056 4.45 15.50 13.91
N VAL A 1057 3.47 16.26 13.40
CA VAL A 1057 3.50 17.74 13.34
C VAL A 1057 3.40 18.40 14.74
N PRO A 1058 2.42 18.06 15.60
CA PRO A 1058 2.39 18.48 17.00
C PRO A 1058 3.69 18.21 17.78
N ILE A 1059 4.33 17.07 17.54
CA ILE A 1059 5.61 16.70 18.19
C ILE A 1059 6.68 17.74 17.86
N VAL A 1060 6.88 18.06 16.58
CA VAL A 1060 7.83 19.10 16.16
C VAL A 1060 7.47 20.47 16.75
N ALA A 1061 6.18 20.83 16.77
CA ALA A 1061 5.72 22.10 17.31
C ALA A 1061 6.03 22.27 18.81
N ALA A 1062 5.93 21.21 19.61
CA ALA A 1062 6.27 21.23 21.03
C ALA A 1062 7.77 21.44 21.26
N PHE A 1063 8.62 20.74 20.51
CA PHE A 1063 10.08 20.95 20.53
C PHE A 1063 10.45 22.37 20.10
N ALA A 1064 9.84 22.87 19.01
CA ALA A 1064 10.04 24.23 18.50
C ALA A 1064 9.69 25.30 19.53
N SER A 1065 8.56 25.15 20.23
CA SER A 1065 8.09 26.08 21.25
C SER A 1065 9.08 26.17 22.42
N LYS A 1066 9.56 25.04 22.95
CA LYS A 1066 10.50 25.01 24.08
C LYS A 1066 11.89 25.54 23.71
N ILE A 1067 12.49 25.07 22.62
CA ILE A 1067 13.82 25.51 22.19
C ILE A 1067 13.83 27.00 21.85
N ARG A 1068 12.79 27.53 21.19
CA ARG A 1068 12.67 28.97 20.91
C ARG A 1068 12.56 29.80 22.19
N THR A 1069 11.85 29.29 23.20
CA THR A 1069 11.75 29.94 24.52
C THR A 1069 13.11 29.96 25.22
N MET A 1070 13.84 28.84 25.21
CA MET A 1070 15.21 28.75 25.75
C MET A 1070 16.16 29.71 25.04
N ALA A 1071 16.11 29.80 23.70
CA ALA A 1071 16.93 30.72 22.92
C ALA A 1071 16.61 32.21 23.19
N LYS A 1072 15.34 32.57 23.35
CA LYS A 1072 14.93 33.93 23.72
C LYS A 1072 15.43 34.31 25.12
N VAL A 1073 15.37 33.36 26.06
CA VAL A 1073 15.81 33.58 27.43
C VAL A 1073 17.34 33.61 27.54
N SER A 1074 18.08 32.80 26.78
CA SER A 1074 19.55 32.86 26.74
C SER A 1074 20.07 34.14 26.09
N ALA A 1075 19.34 34.70 25.12
CA ALA A 1075 19.70 35.95 24.46
C ALA A 1075 19.34 37.22 25.28
N PHE A 1076 18.52 37.09 26.34
CA PHE A 1076 18.09 38.24 27.14
C PHE A 1076 19.20 38.74 28.08
N ARG A 1077 19.54 40.03 27.97
CA ARG A 1077 20.51 40.69 28.86
C ARG A 1077 19.80 41.75 29.70
N GLY A 1078 19.40 41.39 30.92
CA GLY A 1078 18.74 42.26 31.89
C GLY A 1078 18.44 41.56 33.24
N PRO A 1079 17.89 42.26 34.25
CA PRO A 1079 17.58 41.67 35.55
C PRO A 1079 16.52 40.55 35.44
N SER A 1080 16.78 39.38 36.04
CA SER A 1080 15.93 38.18 35.90
C SER A 1080 14.45 38.38 36.25
N GLY A 1081 14.14 39.33 37.16
CA GLY A 1081 12.77 39.67 37.53
C GLY A 1081 11.97 40.42 36.45
N GLN A 1082 12.64 41.01 35.45
CA GLN A 1082 12.01 41.76 34.35
C GLN A 1082 11.91 40.96 33.04
N ALA A 1083 12.59 39.80 32.96
CA ALA A 1083 12.65 38.97 31.75
C ALA A 1083 11.25 38.51 31.27
N ALA A 1084 10.34 38.19 32.20
CA ALA A 1084 8.97 37.80 31.88
C ALA A 1084 8.20 38.89 31.10
N SER A 1085 8.24 40.13 31.61
CA SER A 1085 7.57 41.26 30.97
C SER A 1085 8.26 41.67 29.66
N ALA A 1086 9.59 41.62 29.59
CA ALA A 1086 10.35 42.04 28.40
C ALA A 1086 10.24 41.05 27.24
N LEU A 1087 10.12 39.75 27.53
CA LEU A 1087 9.99 38.69 26.52
C LEU A 1087 8.53 38.33 26.20
N GLY A 1088 7.56 38.96 26.88
CA GLY A 1088 6.13 38.67 26.71
C GLY A 1088 5.74 37.26 27.16
N MET A 1089 6.37 36.76 28.22
CA MET A 1089 6.21 35.38 28.73
C MET A 1089 5.70 35.38 30.17
N ALA A 1090 5.03 34.31 30.60
CA ALA A 1090 4.65 34.16 32.00
C ALA A 1090 5.90 33.91 32.88
N PRO A 1091 5.95 34.44 34.13
CA PRO A 1091 7.13 34.30 34.99
C PRO A 1091 7.63 32.87 35.19
N TRP A 1092 6.71 31.90 35.30
CA TRP A 1092 7.05 30.48 35.45
C TRP A 1092 7.70 29.88 34.19
N GLN A 1093 7.37 30.37 32.98
CA GLN A 1093 7.97 29.92 31.72
C GLN A 1093 9.42 30.38 31.60
N VAL A 1094 9.70 31.62 32.02
CA VAL A 1094 11.06 32.16 32.07
C VAL A 1094 11.92 31.39 33.08
N GLN A 1095 11.42 31.15 34.28
CA GLN A 1095 12.15 30.38 35.30
C GLN A 1095 12.42 28.93 34.86
N ARG A 1096 11.48 28.30 34.14
CA ARG A 1096 11.68 26.97 33.56
C ARG A 1096 12.74 26.99 32.45
N ALA A 1097 12.64 27.91 31.49
CA ALA A 1097 13.59 28.04 30.39
C ALA A 1097 15.02 28.41 30.88
N GLN A 1098 15.15 29.21 31.94
CA GLN A 1098 16.44 29.51 32.58
C GLN A 1098 17.10 28.25 33.18
N ARG A 1099 16.31 27.30 33.68
CA ARG A 1099 16.81 26.00 34.16
C ARG A 1099 17.16 25.06 33.01
N ASP A 1100 16.28 24.97 32.01
CA ASP A 1100 16.45 24.04 30.88
C ASP A 1100 17.61 24.43 29.96
N VAL A 1101 17.95 25.72 29.88
CA VAL A 1101 19.10 26.21 29.08
C VAL A 1101 20.45 25.99 29.77
N ALA A 1102 20.46 25.61 31.05
CA ALA A 1102 21.69 25.36 31.78
C ALA A 1102 22.47 24.18 31.16
N GLY A 1103 23.65 24.46 30.62
CA GLY A 1103 24.50 23.48 29.94
C GLY A 1103 24.23 23.32 28.45
N TRP A 1104 23.48 24.25 27.84
CA TRP A 1104 23.40 24.42 26.38
C TRP A 1104 24.37 25.50 25.90
N SER A 1105 25.02 25.26 24.75
CA SER A 1105 25.81 26.28 24.06
C SER A 1105 24.96 27.03 23.03
N GLU A 1106 25.40 28.22 22.62
CA GLU A 1106 24.74 28.98 21.55
C GLU A 1106 24.71 28.19 20.23
N ALA A 1107 25.82 27.51 19.89
CA ALA A 1107 25.90 26.62 18.74
C ALA A 1107 24.94 25.41 18.87
N GLY A 1108 24.82 24.82 20.06
CA GLY A 1108 23.91 23.70 20.32
C GLY A 1108 22.44 24.09 20.19
N LEU A 1109 22.06 25.28 20.64
CA LEU A 1109 20.71 25.83 20.42
C LEU A 1109 20.46 26.10 18.93
N ALA A 1110 21.43 26.63 18.20
CA ALA A 1110 21.31 26.85 16.76
C ALA A 1110 21.11 25.53 16.00
N ASN A 1111 21.90 24.50 16.32
CA ASN A 1111 21.78 23.17 15.73
C ASN A 1111 20.43 22.50 16.05
N ALA A 1112 19.93 22.65 17.27
CA ALA A 1112 18.61 22.17 17.64
C ALA A 1112 17.50 22.87 16.84
N ILE A 1113 17.58 24.19 16.63
CA ILE A 1113 16.62 24.94 15.80
C ILE A 1113 16.65 24.45 14.35
N THR A 1114 17.84 24.24 13.78
CA THR A 1114 18.00 23.72 12.41
C THR A 1114 17.45 22.31 12.28
N SER A 1115 17.71 21.45 13.27
CA SER A 1115 17.20 20.07 13.32
C SER A 1115 15.67 20.03 13.43
N ILE A 1116 15.06 20.91 14.23
CA ILE A 1116 13.61 21.07 14.32
C ILE A 1116 13.02 21.53 12.99
N ALA A 1117 13.66 22.48 12.30
CA ALA A 1117 13.18 22.95 10.99
C ALA A 1117 13.25 21.86 9.90
N ALA A 1118 14.30 21.03 9.94
CA ALA A 1118 14.41 19.86 9.06
C ALA A 1118 13.30 18.84 9.34
N ALA A 1119 13.05 18.53 10.63
CA ALA A 1119 11.96 17.65 11.03
C ALA A 1119 10.59 18.21 10.65
N ASP A 1120 10.31 19.51 10.86
CA ASP A 1120 9.03 20.14 10.48
C ASP A 1120 8.74 19.99 8.98
N THR A 1121 9.78 20.10 8.15
CA THR A 1121 9.65 19.93 6.71
C THR A 1121 9.39 18.46 6.35
N ALA A 1122 10.10 17.54 6.99
CA ALA A 1122 9.95 16.10 6.76
C ALA A 1122 8.54 15.60 7.14
N VAL A 1123 8.04 16.00 8.32
CA VAL A 1123 6.72 15.58 8.81
C VAL A 1123 5.54 16.16 8.03
N LYS A 1124 5.72 17.30 7.34
CA LYS A 1124 4.70 17.94 6.48
C LYS A 1124 4.69 17.39 5.05
N GLY A 1125 5.07 16.12 4.88
CA GLY A 1125 5.06 15.44 3.58
C GLY A 1125 6.32 15.66 2.76
N GLY A 1126 7.39 16.14 3.41
CA GLY A 1126 8.69 16.18 2.80
C GLY A 1126 9.29 14.78 2.60
N SER A 1127 9.15 13.86 3.56
CA SER A 1127 9.80 12.54 3.63
C SER A 1127 8.81 11.37 3.62
N ARG A 1128 9.15 10.22 3.02
CA ARG A 1128 8.44 8.92 3.21
C ARG A 1128 8.55 8.46 4.65
N ASP A 1129 9.66 8.77 5.34
CA ASP A 1129 9.87 8.38 6.74
C ASP A 1129 9.94 9.61 7.65
N ALA A 1130 8.76 10.12 7.97
CA ALA A 1130 8.57 11.21 8.94
C ALA A 1130 9.01 10.79 10.37
N HIS A 1131 8.96 9.50 10.68
CA HIS A 1131 9.30 8.97 12.01
C HIS A 1131 10.81 8.97 12.22
N TYR A 1132 11.60 8.63 11.19
CA TYR A 1132 13.04 8.72 11.24
C TYR A 1132 13.53 10.17 11.43
N ALA A 1133 12.94 11.14 10.74
CA ALA A 1133 13.29 12.55 10.91
C ALA A 1133 13.01 13.06 12.34
N LEU A 1134 11.92 12.60 12.96
CA LEU A 1134 11.63 12.85 14.37
C LEU A 1134 12.66 12.19 15.29
N GLU A 1135 13.07 10.95 15.02
CA GLU A 1135 14.12 10.28 15.82
C GLU A 1135 15.46 11.04 15.75
N VAL A 1136 15.84 11.53 14.56
CA VAL A 1136 17.05 12.34 14.37
C VAL A 1136 16.94 13.63 15.18
N MET A 1137 15.82 14.35 15.07
CA MET A 1137 15.57 15.57 15.87
C MET A 1137 15.65 15.31 17.38
N VAL A 1138 14.98 14.27 17.86
CA VAL A 1138 14.99 13.90 19.28
C VAL A 1138 16.39 13.53 19.76
N ARG A 1139 17.19 12.81 18.95
CA ARG A 1139 18.58 12.47 19.28
C ARG A 1139 19.47 13.71 19.32
N THR A 1140 19.35 14.60 18.34
CA THR A 1140 20.14 15.84 18.27
C THR A 1140 19.84 16.74 19.48
N ILE A 1141 18.56 16.89 19.83
CA ILE A 1141 18.15 17.71 20.98
C ILE A 1141 18.54 17.04 22.31
N ALA A 1142 18.44 15.71 22.41
CA ALA A 1142 18.90 14.97 23.59
C ALA A 1142 20.42 15.01 23.78
N ARG A 1143 21.18 15.32 22.72
CA ARG A 1143 22.63 15.60 22.78
C ARG A 1143 22.95 17.09 22.88
N ARG A 1144 21.95 17.93 23.14
CA ARG A 1144 22.10 19.39 23.23
C ARG A 1144 22.68 20.04 21.98
N GLY A 1145 22.44 19.45 20.80
CA GLY A 1145 22.87 19.97 19.51
C GLY A 1145 24.32 19.63 19.11
N GLU A 1146 24.94 18.61 19.73
CA GLU A 1146 26.28 18.14 19.36
C GLU A 1146 26.24 17.11 18.21
N ASP A 1147 27.03 17.34 17.14
CA ASP A 1147 27.14 16.45 15.98
C ASP A 1147 28.15 15.30 16.22
N ARG A 1148 27.75 14.07 15.89
CA ARG A 1148 28.65 12.94 15.61
C ARG A 1148 28.11 12.06 14.51
#